data_AF-A0A0A8K9B1-F1
#
_entry.id   AF-A0A0A8K9B1-F1
#
_cell.length_a   1.000
_cell.length_b   1.000
_cell.length_c   1.000
_cell.angle_alpha   90.00
_cell.angle_beta   90.00
_cell.angle_gamma   90.00
#
_symmetry.space_group_name_H-M   'P 1'
#
loop_
_entity.id
_entity.type
_entity.pdbx_description
1 polymer ?
#
loop_
_entity_poly.entity_id
_entity_poly.type
_entity_poly.pdbx_seq_one_letter_code
_entity_poly.pdbx_strand_id
1 'polypeptide(L)'
;MAAVDSDVESLPRGGFRCCLCHVTTANRPSLDAHLGGRKHRHLVELRAARKAQGLRSVFVSGFPRDVDSAQLSEYFLAFGPVASVVMDKDKGVFAIVEMGDVGAREAVLSQSQHSLGGHRLRVRPREQKEFQSPASKSPKGAAPDSHQLAKALAEAADVGAQMIKLVGLRELSEAERQLRSLVVALMQEVFTEFFPGCVVHPFGSSINSFDVHGCDLDLFLDLGDLEEPQPVPKAPESPSLDSALASPLDPQALACTPASPPDSQPPASPQDSEALDFETPSSSLAPQTPDSALASETLASPQSLPPASPLLEDREEGDLGKASELAETPKEEKAEGAAMLELVGSILRGCVPGVYRVQTVPSARRPVVKFCHRPSGLHGDVSLSNRLALHNSRFLSLCSELDGRVRPLVYTLRCWAQGRGLSGSGPLLSNYALTLLVIYFLQTRDPPVLPTVSQLTQKAGEGEQVEVDGWDCSFPRDASRLEPSINVEPLSSLLAQFFSCVSCWDLRGSLLSLREGQALPVAGGLPSNLWEGLRLGPLNLQDPFDLSHNVAANVTSRVAGRLQNCCRAAANYCRSLQYQRRSSRGRDWGLLPLLQPSSPSSLLSATPIPLPLAPFTQLTAALVQVFREALGCHIEQATKRTRSEGGGTGESSQGGTSKRLKVDGQKNCCEEGKEEQQGCAGDGGEDRVEEMVIEVGEMVQDWAMQSPGQPGDLPLTTGKHGAPGEEGQPSHAALAERGPKGHEAAQEWSQGEAGKGASLPSSASWRCALWHRVWQGRRRARRRLQQQTKEGAGGGAGTRAGWLATEAQVTQELKGLSGGEERPETEPLLSFVASVSPADRMLTVTPLQDPQGLFPDLHHFLQVFLPQAIRHLK
;
A
#
# COMPACT_ATOMS: atom_id res chain seq x y z
N MET A 1 -20.35 44.13 22.24
CA MET A 1 -19.43 43.34 23.10
C MET A 1 -20.06 42.07 23.66
N ALA A 2 -21.37 42.02 24.00
CA ALA A 2 -22.02 40.85 24.62
C ALA A 2 -21.83 39.49 23.91
N ALA A 3 -21.64 39.46 22.58
CA ALA A 3 -21.46 38.22 21.81
C ALA A 3 -20.07 37.56 21.93
N VAL A 4 -19.20 38.01 22.85
CA VAL A 4 -17.84 37.45 23.02
C VAL A 4 -17.75 36.50 24.22
N ASP A 5 -18.47 36.76 25.32
CA ASP A 5 -18.45 35.86 26.49
C ASP A 5 -19.27 34.57 26.27
N SER A 6 -20.14 34.50 25.25
CA SER A 6 -20.86 33.26 24.90
C SER A 6 -19.94 32.14 24.37
N ASP A 7 -18.73 32.48 23.92
CA ASP A 7 -17.69 31.55 23.49
C ASP A 7 -16.63 31.32 24.59
N VAL A 8 -16.93 31.58 25.86
CA VAL A 8 -15.98 31.45 26.98
C VAL A 8 -16.58 30.73 28.20
N GLU A 9 -16.11 29.51 28.46
CA GLU A 9 -16.30 28.82 29.72
C GLU A 9 -15.34 29.34 30.80
N SER A 10 -15.81 29.51 32.03
CA SER A 10 -14.96 29.76 33.20
C SER A 10 -14.56 28.43 33.86
N LEU A 11 -13.29 28.29 34.24
CA LEU A 11 -12.74 27.06 34.84
C LEU A 11 -12.35 27.27 36.31
N PRO A 12 -12.28 26.18 37.11
CA PRO A 12 -11.75 26.22 38.47
C PRO A 12 -10.36 26.88 38.55
N ARG A 13 -10.09 27.54 39.69
CA ARG A 13 -8.86 28.31 39.96
C ARG A 13 -8.64 29.55 39.06
N GLY A 14 -9.69 30.07 38.41
CA GLY A 14 -9.66 31.37 37.71
C GLY A 14 -9.14 31.32 36.26
N GLY A 15 -9.07 30.13 35.66
CA GLY A 15 -8.81 29.96 34.23
C GLY A 15 -10.07 30.18 33.38
N PHE A 16 -9.88 30.35 32.07
CA PHE A 16 -10.95 30.51 31.09
C PHE A 16 -10.65 29.65 29.86
N ARG A 17 -11.67 28.98 29.31
CA ARG A 17 -11.59 28.16 28.08
C ARG A 17 -12.45 28.82 27.00
N CYS A 18 -11.82 29.26 25.92
CA CYS A 18 -12.56 29.70 24.74
C CYS A 18 -13.11 28.48 23.98
N CYS A 19 -14.42 28.42 23.75
CA CYS A 19 -15.12 27.30 23.12
C CYS A 19 -14.93 27.30 21.59
N LEU A 20 -15.08 28.46 20.93
CA LEU A 20 -14.76 28.64 19.49
C LEU A 20 -13.35 28.16 19.13
N CYS A 21 -12.37 28.35 20.03
CA CYS A 21 -10.97 28.06 19.78
C CYS A 21 -10.41 26.86 20.55
N HIS A 22 -11.15 26.24 21.48
CA HIS A 22 -10.61 25.27 22.47
C HIS A 22 -9.26 25.67 23.08
N VAL A 23 -9.10 26.94 23.47
CA VAL A 23 -7.88 27.45 24.13
C VAL A 23 -8.18 27.75 25.59
N THR A 24 -7.49 27.03 26.48
CA THR A 24 -7.45 27.34 27.91
C THR A 24 -6.41 28.41 28.22
N THR A 25 -6.78 29.39 29.03
CA THR A 25 -5.96 30.52 29.49
C THR A 25 -6.03 30.62 31.01
N ALA A 26 -4.95 31.08 31.65
CA ALA A 26 -4.80 31.01 33.12
C ALA A 26 -5.34 32.22 33.89
N ASN A 27 -5.75 33.29 33.21
CA ASN A 27 -6.29 34.52 33.79
C ASN A 27 -6.97 35.38 32.70
N ARG A 28 -7.78 36.37 33.10
CA ARG A 28 -8.55 37.21 32.17
C ARG A 28 -7.67 37.99 31.17
N PRO A 29 -6.54 38.62 31.54
CA PRO A 29 -5.64 39.25 30.55
C PRO A 29 -5.13 38.29 29.47
N SER A 30 -4.87 37.02 29.81
CA SER A 30 -4.49 36.00 28.82
C SER A 30 -5.65 35.62 27.91
N LEU A 31 -6.88 35.61 28.43
CA LEU A 31 -8.09 35.44 27.62
C LEU A 31 -8.28 36.64 26.68
N ASP A 32 -8.23 37.86 27.18
CA ASP A 32 -8.47 39.06 26.36
C ASP A 32 -7.43 39.19 25.23
N ALA A 33 -6.16 38.81 25.49
CA ALA A 33 -5.11 38.68 24.47
C ALA A 33 -5.38 37.55 23.46
N HIS A 34 -6.02 36.45 23.88
CA HIS A 34 -6.46 35.38 22.97
C HIS A 34 -7.63 35.83 22.09
N LEU A 35 -8.66 36.46 22.66
CA LEU A 35 -9.84 36.98 21.97
C LEU A 35 -9.49 38.11 20.98
N GLY A 36 -8.56 38.99 21.36
CA GLY A 36 -7.97 39.99 20.46
C GLY A 36 -7.07 39.41 19.37
N GLY A 37 -6.68 38.14 19.47
CA GLY A 37 -5.74 37.48 18.58
C GLY A 37 -6.30 37.25 17.16
N ARG A 38 -5.47 37.50 16.15
CA ARG A 38 -5.81 37.35 14.71
C ARG A 38 -6.48 36.01 14.36
N LYS A 39 -6.11 34.90 15.04
CA LYS A 39 -6.73 33.58 14.83
C LYS A 39 -8.16 33.50 15.37
N HIS A 40 -8.43 34.03 16.57
CA HIS A 40 -9.77 34.04 17.15
C HIS A 40 -10.69 34.95 16.33
N ARG A 41 -10.25 36.18 16.02
CA ARG A 41 -10.99 37.12 15.17
C ARG A 41 -11.38 36.51 13.82
N HIS A 42 -10.44 35.88 13.12
CA HIS A 42 -10.74 35.23 11.84
C HIS A 42 -11.77 34.09 11.95
N LEU A 43 -11.78 33.33 13.06
CA LEU A 43 -12.79 32.30 13.31
C LEU A 43 -14.17 32.89 13.67
N VAL A 44 -14.20 34.02 14.40
CA VAL A 44 -15.45 34.78 14.65
C VAL A 44 -16.00 35.34 13.34
N GLU A 45 -15.15 35.96 12.52
CA GLU A 45 -15.49 36.48 11.19
C GLU A 45 -16.02 35.37 10.27
N LEU A 46 -15.37 34.20 10.24
CA LEU A 46 -15.79 33.06 9.42
C LEU A 46 -17.11 32.44 9.92
N ARG A 47 -17.30 32.29 11.23
CA ARG A 47 -18.57 31.83 11.84
C ARG A 47 -19.70 32.83 11.55
N ALA A 48 -19.43 34.13 11.67
CA ALA A 48 -20.40 35.19 11.39
C ALA A 48 -20.78 35.23 9.89
N ALA A 49 -19.79 35.14 8.99
CA ALA A 49 -20.01 35.10 7.54
C ALA A 49 -20.84 33.88 7.13
N ARG A 50 -20.54 32.69 7.68
CA ARG A 50 -21.31 31.46 7.43
C ARG A 50 -22.73 31.53 8.01
N LYS A 51 -22.92 32.09 9.22
CA LYS A 51 -24.26 32.31 9.78
C LYS A 51 -25.07 33.31 8.94
N ALA A 52 -24.44 34.39 8.48
CA ALA A 52 -25.07 35.38 7.60
C ALA A 52 -25.42 34.80 6.21
N GLN A 53 -24.59 33.90 5.67
CA GLN A 53 -24.88 33.16 4.44
C GLN A 53 -26.07 32.19 4.63
N GLY A 54 -26.06 31.38 5.68
CA GLY A 54 -27.17 30.48 6.00
C GLY A 54 -28.51 31.21 6.23
N LEU A 55 -28.48 32.38 6.86
CA LEU A 55 -29.66 33.22 7.09
C LEU A 55 -30.28 33.83 5.83
N ARG A 56 -29.52 33.95 4.73
CA ARG A 56 -29.98 34.47 3.42
C ARG A 56 -30.05 33.40 2.32
N SER A 57 -29.77 32.14 2.62
CA SER A 57 -29.94 31.02 1.69
C SER A 57 -31.33 30.39 1.76
N VAL A 58 -31.89 30.03 0.61
CA VAL A 58 -33.01 29.09 0.48
C VAL A 58 -32.55 27.81 -0.24
N PHE A 59 -33.19 26.69 0.08
CA PHE A 59 -33.08 25.44 -0.66
C PHE A 59 -34.29 25.32 -1.60
N VAL A 60 -34.05 24.99 -2.86
CA VAL A 60 -35.03 24.94 -3.95
C VAL A 60 -34.98 23.56 -4.60
N SER A 61 -36.12 22.91 -4.85
CA SER A 61 -36.18 21.68 -5.64
C SER A 61 -37.44 21.62 -6.52
N GLY A 62 -37.47 20.70 -7.49
CA GLY A 62 -38.63 20.50 -8.37
C GLY A 62 -38.70 21.40 -9.60
N PHE A 63 -37.57 21.97 -10.03
CA PHE A 63 -37.40 22.47 -11.40
C PHE A 63 -37.08 21.31 -12.35
N PRO A 64 -37.35 21.41 -13.66
CA PRO A 64 -37.00 20.39 -14.64
C PRO A 64 -35.51 20.44 -15.02
N ARG A 65 -35.00 19.40 -15.68
CA ARG A 65 -33.55 19.20 -15.93
C ARG A 65 -32.94 20.15 -16.96
N ASP A 66 -33.76 20.82 -17.75
CA ASP A 66 -33.39 21.84 -18.73
C ASP A 66 -33.20 23.23 -18.13
N VAL A 67 -33.54 23.43 -16.85
CA VAL A 67 -33.32 24.69 -16.13
C VAL A 67 -31.87 24.82 -15.65
N ASP A 68 -31.24 25.95 -15.96
CA ASP A 68 -29.87 26.28 -15.58
C ASP A 68 -29.76 27.27 -14.41
N SER A 69 -28.52 27.56 -14.01
CA SER A 69 -28.21 28.44 -12.88
C SER A 69 -28.53 29.92 -13.14
N ALA A 70 -28.54 30.34 -14.41
CA ALA A 70 -28.91 31.70 -14.79
C ALA A 70 -30.43 31.87 -14.72
N GLN A 71 -31.21 30.90 -15.21
CA GLN A 71 -32.67 30.90 -15.15
C GLN A 71 -33.20 30.83 -13.71
N LEU A 72 -32.58 30.03 -12.84
CA LEU A 72 -32.88 30.09 -11.40
C LEU A 72 -32.52 31.45 -10.80
N SER A 73 -31.36 32.02 -11.13
CA SER A 73 -30.98 33.36 -10.64
C SER A 73 -31.94 34.44 -11.13
N GLU A 74 -32.40 34.37 -12.37
CA GLU A 74 -33.37 35.30 -12.98
C GLU A 74 -34.74 35.19 -12.32
N TYR A 75 -35.21 33.96 -12.05
CA TYR A 75 -36.45 33.74 -11.31
C TYR A 75 -36.37 34.31 -9.88
N PHE A 76 -35.28 34.04 -9.15
CA PHE A 76 -35.15 34.52 -7.78
C PHE A 76 -34.80 36.01 -7.66
N LEU A 77 -34.27 36.65 -8.71
CA LEU A 77 -34.06 38.10 -8.77
C LEU A 77 -35.37 38.91 -8.62
N ALA A 78 -36.53 38.33 -8.95
CA ALA A 78 -37.84 38.95 -8.73
C ALA A 78 -38.18 39.18 -7.24
N PHE A 79 -37.50 38.49 -6.32
CA PHE A 79 -37.70 38.59 -4.87
C PHE A 79 -36.65 39.46 -4.18
N GLY A 80 -35.66 39.97 -4.92
CA GLY A 80 -34.53 40.73 -4.41
C GLY A 80 -33.20 40.25 -5.00
N PRO A 81 -32.07 40.90 -4.66
CA PRO A 81 -30.77 40.55 -5.22
C PRO A 81 -30.40 39.09 -4.95
N VAL A 82 -29.82 38.40 -5.94
CA VAL A 82 -29.23 37.06 -5.78
C VAL A 82 -27.71 37.20 -5.73
N ALA A 83 -27.08 36.63 -4.71
CA ALA A 83 -25.64 36.66 -4.49
C ALA A 83 -24.92 35.43 -5.07
N SER A 84 -25.53 34.24 -4.99
CA SER A 84 -25.03 33.04 -5.66
C SER A 84 -26.13 32.00 -5.90
N VAL A 85 -25.97 31.18 -6.94
CA VAL A 85 -26.79 29.98 -7.18
C VAL A 85 -25.84 28.79 -7.33
N VAL A 86 -26.08 27.74 -6.54
CA VAL A 86 -25.33 26.48 -6.58
C VAL A 86 -26.33 25.36 -6.83
N MET A 87 -26.16 24.59 -7.90
CA MET A 87 -27.11 23.54 -8.30
C MET A 87 -26.41 22.30 -8.86
N ASP A 88 -27.11 21.17 -8.79
CA ASP A 88 -26.82 20.00 -9.62
C ASP A 88 -27.29 20.28 -11.06
N LYS A 89 -26.35 20.26 -12.02
CA LYS A 89 -26.62 20.53 -13.44
C LYS A 89 -27.02 19.29 -14.23
N ASP A 90 -26.80 18.09 -13.71
CA ASP A 90 -26.94 16.84 -14.45
C ASP A 90 -28.26 16.13 -14.10
N LYS A 91 -28.77 16.30 -12.87
CA LYS A 91 -30.02 15.68 -12.41
C LYS A 91 -31.17 16.66 -12.15
N GLY A 92 -30.90 17.97 -12.03
CA GLY A 92 -31.91 19.02 -11.85
C GLY A 92 -32.74 18.93 -10.57
N VAL A 93 -32.31 18.12 -9.58
CA VAL A 93 -33.16 17.77 -8.42
C VAL A 93 -33.28 18.94 -7.44
N PHE A 94 -32.18 19.66 -7.17
CA PHE A 94 -32.17 20.78 -6.22
C PHE A 94 -31.07 21.81 -6.48
N ALA A 95 -31.27 23.00 -5.92
CA ALA A 95 -30.36 24.12 -5.89
C ALA A 95 -30.39 24.81 -4.52
N ILE A 96 -29.29 25.46 -4.16
CA ILE A 96 -29.21 26.43 -3.07
C ILE A 96 -29.06 27.81 -3.71
N VAL A 97 -29.98 28.70 -3.37
CA VAL A 97 -29.98 30.10 -3.82
C VAL A 97 -29.65 30.97 -2.64
N GLU A 98 -28.54 31.69 -2.72
CA GLU A 98 -28.11 32.69 -1.75
C GLU A 98 -28.62 34.06 -2.19
N MET A 99 -29.56 34.63 -1.45
CA MET A 99 -30.00 36.01 -1.66
C MET A 99 -28.94 36.99 -1.15
N GLY A 100 -28.93 38.22 -1.66
CA GLY A 100 -28.02 39.28 -1.21
C GLY A 100 -28.26 39.72 0.23
N ASP A 101 -29.50 39.64 0.69
CA ASP A 101 -29.94 40.03 2.02
C ASP A 101 -31.01 39.08 2.59
N VAL A 102 -31.30 39.23 3.89
CA VAL A 102 -32.26 38.37 4.61
C VAL A 102 -33.71 38.72 4.26
N GLY A 103 -34.00 39.98 3.92
CA GLY A 103 -35.35 40.42 3.54
C GLY A 103 -35.78 39.79 2.22
N ALA A 104 -34.92 39.77 1.21
CA ALA A 104 -35.13 39.04 -0.04
C ALA A 104 -35.37 37.53 0.20
N ARG A 105 -34.64 36.91 1.14
CA ARG A 105 -34.84 35.50 1.52
C ARG A 105 -36.17 35.25 2.22
N GLU A 106 -36.64 36.14 3.09
CA GLU A 106 -37.98 36.02 3.69
C GLU A 106 -39.09 36.33 2.67
N ALA A 107 -38.86 37.25 1.72
CA ALA A 107 -39.78 37.52 0.61
C ALA A 107 -39.97 36.26 -0.26
N VAL A 108 -38.90 35.55 -0.61
CA VAL A 108 -38.99 34.22 -1.23
C VAL A 108 -39.84 33.28 -0.39
N LEU A 109 -39.51 33.08 0.89
CA LEU A 109 -40.21 32.11 1.74
C LEU A 109 -41.66 32.47 2.07
N SER A 110 -42.06 33.73 1.89
CA SER A 110 -43.45 34.18 2.05
C SER A 110 -44.38 33.68 0.93
N GLN A 111 -43.84 33.33 -0.25
CA GLN A 111 -44.62 32.84 -1.38
C GLN A 111 -44.94 31.34 -1.24
N SER A 112 -46.20 31.02 -0.95
CA SER A 112 -46.68 29.65 -0.71
C SER A 112 -46.65 28.71 -1.94
N GLN A 113 -46.49 29.27 -3.15
CA GLN A 113 -46.42 28.53 -4.41
C GLN A 113 -45.42 29.18 -5.38
N HIS A 114 -44.28 28.55 -5.58
CA HIS A 114 -43.32 28.92 -6.62
C HIS A 114 -43.53 28.07 -7.88
N SER A 115 -43.30 28.65 -9.05
CA SER A 115 -43.28 27.92 -10.32
C SER A 115 -42.34 28.56 -11.33
N LEU A 116 -41.68 27.71 -12.13
CA LEU A 116 -40.74 28.09 -13.18
C LEU A 116 -40.92 27.12 -14.35
N GLY A 117 -41.06 27.63 -15.58
CA GLY A 117 -41.32 26.79 -16.76
C GLY A 117 -42.56 25.88 -16.62
N GLY A 118 -43.60 26.35 -15.92
CA GLY A 118 -44.81 25.56 -15.61
C GLY A 118 -44.66 24.51 -14.49
N HIS A 119 -43.44 24.25 -14.02
CA HIS A 119 -43.16 23.27 -12.97
C HIS A 119 -43.23 23.93 -11.58
N ARG A 120 -43.80 23.25 -10.58
CA ARG A 120 -43.95 23.79 -9.21
C ARG A 120 -42.69 23.55 -8.39
N LEU A 121 -42.01 24.64 -8.00
CA LEU A 121 -40.84 24.55 -7.13
C LEU A 121 -41.25 24.37 -5.67
N ARG A 122 -40.50 23.54 -4.94
CA ARG A 122 -40.52 23.44 -3.49
C ARG A 122 -39.35 24.27 -2.94
N VAL A 123 -39.66 25.42 -2.36
CA VAL A 123 -38.66 26.26 -1.68
C VAL A 123 -38.80 26.08 -0.17
N ARG A 124 -37.68 25.97 0.55
CA ARG A 124 -37.61 25.80 2.01
C ARG A 124 -36.44 26.58 2.60
N PRO A 125 -36.49 27.01 3.87
CA PRO A 125 -35.33 27.60 4.54
C PRO A 125 -34.16 26.61 4.55
N ARG A 126 -32.92 27.11 4.40
CA ARG A 126 -31.72 26.29 4.64
C ARG A 126 -31.63 25.95 6.13
N GLU A 127 -31.46 24.67 6.45
CA GLU A 127 -31.33 24.20 7.83
C GLU A 127 -30.07 24.78 8.48
N GLN A 128 -30.21 25.30 9.71
CA GLN A 128 -29.10 25.88 10.46
C GLN A 128 -28.67 24.91 11.56
N LYS A 129 -27.51 24.28 11.39
CA LYS A 129 -26.80 23.56 12.46
C LYS A 129 -25.71 24.47 13.04
N GLU A 130 -25.48 24.38 14.35
CA GLU A 130 -24.51 25.25 15.02
C GLU A 130 -23.07 24.83 14.69
N PHE A 131 -22.24 25.79 14.27
CA PHE A 131 -20.84 25.54 13.92
C PHE A 131 -20.01 25.13 15.15
N GLN A 132 -19.87 23.83 15.35
CA GLN A 132 -18.95 23.24 16.32
C GLN A 132 -17.53 23.21 15.73
N SER A 133 -16.56 23.82 16.41
CA SER A 133 -15.22 24.03 15.87
C SER A 133 -14.28 22.85 16.11
N PRO A 134 -13.68 22.25 15.06
CA PRO A 134 -12.70 21.17 15.23
C PRO A 134 -11.32 21.68 15.70
N ALA A 135 -11.10 21.59 17.03
CA ALA A 135 -9.83 21.63 17.77
C ALA A 135 -8.93 22.89 17.71
N SER A 136 -8.11 23.04 18.76
CA SER A 136 -6.83 23.77 18.68
C SER A 136 -5.65 22.81 18.66
N LYS A 137 -4.49 23.36 18.26
CA LYS A 137 -3.19 22.70 18.19
C LYS A 137 -3.20 21.50 17.25
N SER A 138 -2.84 21.77 16.00
CA SER A 138 -2.03 20.81 15.26
C SER A 138 -0.82 20.43 16.15
N PRO A 139 -0.63 19.16 16.50
CA PRO A 139 0.66 18.71 16.99
C PRO A 139 1.67 19.00 15.87
N LYS A 140 2.90 19.38 16.22
CA LYS A 140 4.02 19.11 15.31
C LYS A 140 4.30 17.61 15.39
N GLY A 141 3.44 16.82 14.73
CA GLY A 141 3.64 15.40 14.44
C GLY A 141 4.74 15.21 13.40
N ALA A 142 5.91 15.83 13.64
CA ALA A 142 7.13 15.43 13.00
C ALA A 142 7.48 14.07 13.59
N ALA A 143 7.61 13.05 12.75
CA ALA A 143 8.18 11.78 13.18
C ALA A 143 9.54 12.05 13.85
N PRO A 144 9.89 11.34 14.95
CA PRO A 144 11.11 11.63 15.71
C PRO A 144 12.32 11.64 14.79
N ASP A 145 13.18 12.67 14.94
CA ASP A 145 14.34 12.87 14.05
C ASP A 145 15.12 11.56 13.89
N SER A 146 15.65 11.30 12.69
CA SER A 146 16.33 10.04 12.40
C SER A 146 17.44 9.69 13.42
N HIS A 147 18.09 10.70 14.00
CA HIS A 147 19.06 10.56 15.09
C HIS A 147 18.42 10.17 16.45
N GLN A 148 17.26 10.74 16.79
CA GLN A 148 16.50 10.35 18.00
C GLN A 148 16.02 8.90 17.89
N LEU A 149 15.49 8.51 16.73
CA LEU A 149 15.07 7.14 16.45
C LEU A 149 16.25 6.16 16.54
N ALA A 150 17.38 6.47 15.90
CA ALA A 150 18.58 5.63 15.97
C ALA A 150 19.06 5.44 17.42
N LYS A 151 19.14 6.51 18.21
CA LYS A 151 19.51 6.44 19.63
C LYS A 151 18.55 5.55 20.43
N ALA A 152 17.25 5.78 20.32
CA ALA A 152 16.24 5.04 21.08
C ALA A 152 16.21 3.53 20.73
N LEU A 153 16.58 3.15 19.51
CA LEU A 153 16.75 1.76 19.11
C LEU A 153 18.09 1.17 19.60
N ALA A 154 19.18 1.95 19.60
CA ALA A 154 20.48 1.49 20.12
C ALA A 154 20.46 1.21 21.64
N GLU A 155 19.58 1.90 22.38
CA GLU A 155 19.41 1.81 23.83
C GLU A 155 18.54 0.62 24.31
N ALA A 156 17.81 -0.04 23.41
CA ALA A 156 16.95 -1.19 23.71
C ALA A 156 17.74 -2.44 24.18
N ALA A 157 17.04 -3.43 24.74
CA ALA A 157 17.65 -4.66 25.25
C ALA A 157 18.10 -5.62 24.13
N ASP A 158 17.17 -5.98 23.25
CA ASP A 158 17.32 -6.97 22.18
C ASP A 158 16.59 -6.50 20.88
N VAL A 159 16.69 -7.31 19.82
CA VAL A 159 16.07 -7.04 18.50
C VAL A 159 14.54 -6.96 18.56
N GLY A 160 13.87 -7.81 19.34
CA GLY A 160 12.42 -7.74 19.55
C GLY A 160 12.01 -6.47 20.29
N ALA A 161 12.74 -6.10 21.34
CA ALA A 161 12.55 -4.82 22.02
C ALA A 161 12.77 -3.61 21.08
N GLN A 162 13.74 -3.66 20.16
CA GLN A 162 13.90 -2.65 19.10
C GLN A 162 12.67 -2.58 18.17
N MET A 163 12.14 -3.73 17.73
CA MET A 163 10.98 -3.78 16.84
C MET A 163 9.71 -3.23 17.53
N ILE A 164 9.49 -3.56 18.80
CA ILE A 164 8.38 -3.02 19.60
C ILE A 164 8.56 -1.51 19.82
N LYS A 165 9.78 -1.07 20.14
CA LYS A 165 10.09 0.36 20.32
C LYS A 165 9.92 1.16 19.03
N LEU A 166 10.15 0.55 17.86
CA LEU A 166 9.91 1.18 16.55
C LEU A 166 8.41 1.43 16.28
N VAL A 167 7.51 0.53 16.74
CA VAL A 167 6.05 0.73 16.63
C VAL A 167 5.64 1.99 17.40
N GLY A 168 5.92 2.03 18.70
CA GLY A 168 5.59 3.16 19.59
C GLY A 168 6.38 4.47 19.33
N LEU A 169 7.27 4.49 18.34
CA LEU A 169 7.96 5.70 17.84
C LEU A 169 7.50 6.10 16.42
N ARG A 170 6.49 5.41 15.87
CA ARG A 170 5.96 5.69 14.53
C ARG A 170 4.45 5.69 14.43
N GLU A 171 3.75 4.90 15.24
CA GLU A 171 2.28 4.88 15.29
C GLU A 171 1.71 6.26 15.68
N LEU A 172 0.51 6.57 15.20
CA LEU A 172 -0.16 7.84 15.44
C LEU A 172 -0.43 8.04 16.94
N SER A 173 0.00 9.19 17.44
CA SER A 173 -0.37 9.67 18.76
C SER A 173 -1.89 9.87 18.88
N GLU A 174 -2.42 9.81 20.10
CA GLU A 174 -3.85 10.02 20.35
C GLU A 174 -4.36 11.34 19.73
N ALA A 175 -3.58 12.42 19.84
CA ALA A 175 -3.90 13.71 19.24
C ALA A 175 -3.96 13.68 17.70
N GLU A 176 -3.13 12.86 17.03
CA GLU A 176 -3.21 12.65 15.57
C GLU A 176 -4.39 11.78 15.14
N ARG A 177 -4.88 10.90 16.03
CA ARG A 177 -6.11 10.11 15.80
C ARG A 177 -7.34 10.99 16.01
N GLN A 178 -7.41 11.74 17.11
CA GLN A 178 -8.45 12.76 17.37
C GLN A 178 -8.53 13.78 16.22
N LEU A 179 -7.39 14.27 15.71
CA LEU A 179 -7.34 15.20 14.58
C LEU A 179 -7.84 14.58 13.27
N ARG A 180 -7.66 13.27 13.05
CA ARG A 180 -8.29 12.54 11.93
C ARG A 180 -9.79 12.42 12.13
N SER A 181 -10.26 11.98 13.31
CA SER A 181 -11.69 11.87 13.62
C SER A 181 -12.44 13.19 13.43
N LEU A 182 -11.83 14.33 13.77
CA LEU A 182 -12.40 15.66 13.54
C LEU A 182 -12.48 16.05 12.05
N VAL A 183 -11.52 15.63 11.22
CA VAL A 183 -11.61 15.83 9.76
C VAL A 183 -12.61 14.86 9.12
N VAL A 184 -12.72 13.62 9.61
CA VAL A 184 -13.79 12.68 9.22
C VAL A 184 -15.16 13.27 9.56
N ALA A 185 -15.35 13.78 10.77
CA ALA A 185 -16.61 14.41 11.20
C ALA A 185 -16.96 15.65 10.37
N LEU A 186 -15.98 16.49 10.01
CA LEU A 186 -16.17 17.64 9.13
C LEU A 186 -16.56 17.22 7.69
N MET A 187 -15.92 16.17 7.16
CA MET A 187 -16.29 15.61 5.86
C MET A 187 -17.71 15.03 5.90
N GLN A 188 -18.06 14.30 6.97
CA GLN A 188 -19.39 13.75 7.20
C GLN A 188 -20.45 14.85 7.28
N GLU A 189 -20.23 15.91 8.06
CA GLU A 189 -21.16 17.04 8.19
C GLU A 189 -21.48 17.66 6.82
N VAL A 190 -20.44 17.95 6.03
CA VAL A 190 -20.62 18.58 4.71
C VAL A 190 -21.21 17.60 3.70
N PHE A 191 -20.75 16.35 3.62
CA PHE A 191 -21.34 15.39 2.68
C PHE A 191 -22.81 15.10 3.00
N THR A 192 -23.22 15.07 4.27
CA THR A 192 -24.64 14.94 4.65
C THR A 192 -25.49 16.18 4.31
N GLU A 193 -24.90 17.36 4.05
CA GLU A 193 -25.65 18.51 3.48
C GLU A 193 -26.02 18.28 2.00
N PHE A 194 -25.21 17.53 1.24
CA PHE A 194 -25.42 17.25 -0.19
C PHE A 194 -26.07 15.89 -0.46
N PHE A 195 -25.80 14.89 0.39
CA PHE A 195 -26.22 13.50 0.25
C PHE A 195 -26.88 13.04 1.57
N PRO A 196 -28.20 13.25 1.74
CA PRO A 196 -28.91 12.80 2.93
C PRO A 196 -28.74 11.29 3.15
N GLY A 197 -28.36 10.89 4.37
CA GLY A 197 -28.13 9.48 4.73
C GLY A 197 -26.72 8.94 4.45
N CYS A 198 -25.86 9.67 3.73
CA CYS A 198 -24.50 9.17 3.41
C CYS A 198 -23.62 8.98 4.65
N VAL A 199 -22.65 8.06 4.58
CA VAL A 199 -21.70 7.76 5.67
C VAL A 199 -20.25 7.84 5.17
N VAL A 200 -19.40 8.56 5.90
CA VAL A 200 -17.97 8.69 5.62
C VAL A 200 -17.18 7.70 6.46
N HIS A 201 -16.82 6.57 5.87
CA HIS A 201 -16.02 5.54 6.51
C HIS A 201 -14.51 5.80 6.32
N PRO A 202 -13.73 6.09 7.37
CA PRO A 202 -12.28 6.06 7.25
C PRO A 202 -11.81 4.62 7.01
N PHE A 203 -10.90 4.42 6.06
CA PHE A 203 -10.29 3.12 5.77
C PHE A 203 -8.75 3.23 5.70
N GLY A 204 -8.10 2.17 5.22
CA GLY A 204 -6.70 2.18 4.87
C GLY A 204 -5.80 2.38 6.08
N SER A 205 -4.75 3.18 5.92
CA SER A 205 -3.72 3.34 6.95
C SER A 205 -4.24 3.92 8.26
N SER A 206 -5.40 4.59 8.28
CA SER A 206 -5.90 5.26 9.48
C SER A 206 -6.67 4.36 10.46
N ILE A 207 -7.14 3.18 10.03
CA ILE A 207 -7.85 2.21 10.88
C ILE A 207 -7.27 0.80 10.88
N ASN A 208 -6.41 0.44 9.93
CA ASN A 208 -5.85 -0.92 9.82
C ASN A 208 -4.77 -1.25 10.88
N SER A 209 -4.63 -0.40 11.89
CA SER A 209 -3.61 -0.40 12.95
C SER A 209 -2.14 -0.21 12.48
N PHE A 210 -1.83 -0.38 11.19
CA PHE A 210 -0.53 -0.09 10.59
C PHE A 210 -0.39 1.39 10.19
N ASP A 211 -0.93 2.28 11.01
CA ASP A 211 -0.79 3.73 10.86
C ASP A 211 0.65 4.21 11.10
N VAL A 212 1.02 5.38 10.56
CA VAL A 212 2.30 6.05 10.87
C VAL A 212 2.15 7.57 10.86
N HIS A 213 2.97 8.30 11.62
CA HIS A 213 3.03 9.76 11.60
C HIS A 213 2.99 10.32 10.16
N GLY A 214 2.04 11.22 9.91
CA GLY A 214 1.83 11.84 8.60
C GLY A 214 1.26 10.95 7.49
N CYS A 215 0.78 9.73 7.77
CA CYS A 215 0.12 8.89 6.76
C CYS A 215 -1.21 9.47 6.25
N ASP A 216 -1.60 9.04 5.05
CA ASP A 216 -2.85 9.42 4.39
C ASP A 216 -4.11 9.12 5.25
N LEU A 217 -5.13 9.96 5.06
CA LEU A 217 -6.49 9.77 5.56
C LEU A 217 -7.40 9.35 4.40
N ASP A 218 -7.51 8.05 4.19
CA ASP A 218 -8.33 7.45 3.14
C ASP A 218 -9.80 7.36 3.60
N LEU A 219 -10.74 7.85 2.78
CA LEU A 219 -12.17 7.96 3.11
C LEU A 219 -13.03 7.27 2.04
N PHE A 220 -13.90 6.35 2.45
CA PHE A 220 -14.94 5.78 1.60
C PHE A 220 -16.24 6.54 1.89
N LEU A 221 -16.79 7.22 0.88
CA LEU A 221 -18.08 7.88 0.94
C LEU A 221 -19.14 6.87 0.48
N ASP A 222 -19.82 6.27 1.44
CA ASP A 222 -21.00 5.45 1.20
C ASP A 222 -22.20 6.39 1.03
N LEU A 223 -22.82 6.40 -0.15
CA LEU A 223 -24.02 7.21 -0.38
C LEU A 223 -25.28 6.56 0.20
N GLY A 224 -25.20 5.29 0.60
CA GLY A 224 -26.35 4.45 0.92
C GLY A 224 -27.14 4.05 -0.33
N ASP A 225 -28.05 3.09 -0.15
CA ASP A 225 -29.10 2.87 -1.13
C ASP A 225 -30.07 4.05 -1.04
N LEU A 226 -30.10 4.89 -2.08
CA LEU A 226 -31.12 5.92 -2.22
C LEU A 226 -32.45 5.21 -2.46
N GLU A 227 -33.22 4.97 -1.40
CA GLU A 227 -34.54 4.32 -1.49
C GLU A 227 -35.39 4.99 -2.57
N GLU A 228 -35.62 4.29 -3.67
CA GLU A 228 -36.71 4.65 -4.58
C GLU A 228 -38.01 4.65 -3.75
N PRO A 229 -38.81 5.74 -3.77
CA PRO A 229 -39.98 5.83 -2.91
C PRO A 229 -40.92 4.65 -3.13
N GLN A 230 -40.97 3.74 -2.14
CA GLN A 230 -41.77 2.52 -2.16
C GLN A 230 -43.17 2.82 -2.70
N PRO A 231 -43.61 2.19 -3.80
CA PRO A 231 -44.91 2.48 -4.39
C PRO A 231 -46.00 2.18 -3.35
N VAL A 232 -46.79 3.21 -3.04
CA VAL A 232 -47.73 3.22 -1.91
C VAL A 232 -48.51 1.90 -1.85
N PRO A 233 -48.47 1.15 -0.72
CA PRO A 233 -49.19 -0.10 -0.59
C PRO A 233 -50.67 0.09 -0.93
N LYS A 234 -51.16 -0.64 -1.94
CA LYS A 234 -52.59 -0.68 -2.25
C LYS A 234 -53.33 -1.19 -1.01
N ALA A 235 -54.45 -0.56 -0.69
CA ALA A 235 -55.24 -0.93 0.47
C ALA A 235 -55.63 -2.43 0.41
N PRO A 236 -55.53 -3.17 1.52
CA PRO A 236 -55.85 -4.59 1.53
C PRO A 236 -57.35 -4.80 1.26
N GLU A 237 -57.64 -5.66 0.28
CA GLU A 237 -59.01 -6.12 0.03
C GLU A 237 -59.50 -7.00 1.20
N SER A 238 -60.80 -6.99 1.44
CA SER A 238 -61.41 -7.61 2.63
C SER A 238 -61.24 -9.14 2.64
N PRO A 239 -60.76 -9.75 3.73
CA PRO A 239 -60.69 -11.21 3.84
C PRO A 239 -62.09 -11.82 3.93
N SER A 240 -62.34 -12.84 3.10
CA SER A 240 -63.55 -13.66 3.18
C SER A 240 -63.53 -14.58 4.42
N LEU A 241 -64.70 -14.80 5.01
CA LEU A 241 -64.91 -15.78 6.07
C LEU A 241 -64.64 -17.19 5.57
N ASP A 242 -63.70 -17.92 6.19
CA ASP A 242 -64.00 -19.28 6.68
C ASP A 242 -62.91 -19.83 7.65
N SER A 243 -63.23 -20.96 8.28
CA SER A 243 -62.34 -21.79 9.14
C SER A 243 -61.90 -21.17 10.49
N ALA A 244 -62.52 -21.65 11.57
CA ALA A 244 -62.17 -21.36 12.97
C ALA A 244 -61.72 -22.63 13.72
N LEU A 245 -61.44 -22.47 15.03
CA LEU A 245 -61.29 -23.51 16.08
C LEU A 245 -59.92 -24.19 16.26
N ALA A 246 -59.10 -23.60 17.14
CA ALA A 246 -58.42 -24.32 18.23
C ALA A 246 -58.23 -23.38 19.43
N SER A 247 -58.47 -23.87 20.66
CA SER A 247 -58.44 -23.14 21.94
C SER A 247 -57.42 -23.82 22.89
N PRO A 248 -57.22 -23.44 24.20
CA PRO A 248 -57.86 -22.39 25.01
C PRO A 248 -56.95 -21.55 25.97
N LEU A 249 -57.51 -20.45 26.51
CA LEU A 249 -57.38 -19.84 27.88
C LEU A 249 -55.96 -19.57 28.48
N ASP A 250 -55.70 -18.45 29.17
CA ASP A 250 -56.25 -18.10 30.51
C ASP A 250 -56.19 -16.55 30.82
N PRO A 251 -57.03 -15.96 31.70
CA PRO A 251 -57.09 -14.49 31.90
C PRO A 251 -56.95 -13.98 33.36
N GLN A 252 -56.46 -12.73 33.58
CA GLN A 252 -57.03 -11.70 34.50
C GLN A 252 -56.17 -10.41 34.70
N ALA A 253 -56.81 -9.38 35.30
CA ALA A 253 -56.35 -8.03 35.72
C ALA A 253 -56.63 -6.88 34.72
N LEU A 254 -57.75 -6.15 34.80
CA LEU A 254 -58.09 -5.06 35.75
C LEU A 254 -57.04 -3.91 35.74
N ALA A 255 -57.17 -2.81 35.00
CA ALA A 255 -58.23 -1.80 34.82
C ALA A 255 -58.22 -0.65 35.85
N CYS A 256 -58.12 0.60 35.35
CA CYS A 256 -58.90 1.79 35.77
C CYS A 256 -58.41 3.08 35.06
N THR A 257 -59.35 3.92 34.61
CA THR A 257 -59.13 5.31 34.16
C THR A 257 -60.00 6.27 34.95
N PRO A 258 -59.61 7.54 35.04
CA PRO A 258 -60.46 8.62 34.52
C PRO A 258 -59.63 9.73 33.83
N ALA A 259 -60.13 10.72 33.07
CA ALA A 259 -61.38 11.01 32.34
C ALA A 259 -61.44 12.56 32.25
N SER A 260 -61.77 13.13 31.09
CA SER A 260 -61.87 14.60 30.89
C SER A 260 -63.00 14.94 29.90
N PRO A 261 -63.82 15.99 30.16
CA PRO A 261 -64.79 16.52 29.20
C PRO A 261 -64.29 17.78 28.44
N PRO A 262 -64.95 18.22 27.35
CA PRO A 262 -64.43 19.19 26.38
C PRO A 262 -65.23 20.51 26.26
N ASP A 263 -64.78 21.45 25.41
CA ASP A 263 -65.57 22.37 24.54
C ASP A 263 -64.66 23.52 23.98
N SER A 264 -64.96 24.30 22.91
CA SER A 264 -65.69 24.06 21.65
C SER A 264 -65.41 25.21 20.64
N GLN A 265 -65.82 25.07 19.37
CA GLN A 265 -65.66 26.04 18.23
C GLN A 265 -66.87 27.01 18.06
N PRO A 266 -66.88 27.98 17.09
CA PRO A 266 -65.80 28.69 16.38
C PRO A 266 -65.80 30.22 16.72
N PRO A 267 -66.41 31.24 16.03
CA PRO A 267 -66.95 31.46 14.66
C PRO A 267 -66.45 32.73 13.88
N ALA A 268 -66.81 32.80 12.59
CA ALA A 268 -67.15 33.99 11.75
C ALA A 268 -66.09 35.00 11.22
N SER A 269 -66.37 35.47 9.98
CA SER A 269 -65.82 36.61 9.20
C SER A 269 -66.87 37.77 9.17
N PRO A 270 -66.74 38.98 8.52
CA PRO A 270 -66.08 39.27 7.22
C PRO A 270 -65.49 40.69 6.95
N GLN A 271 -64.98 40.85 5.70
CA GLN A 271 -65.03 42.03 4.80
C GLN A 271 -64.17 43.31 4.98
N ASP A 272 -64.00 43.96 3.80
CA ASP A 272 -63.50 45.31 3.47
C ASP A 272 -62.02 45.66 3.72
N SER A 273 -61.34 46.62 3.06
CA SER A 273 -61.43 47.45 1.81
C SER A 273 -60.65 48.76 2.10
N GLU A 274 -60.14 49.59 1.17
CA GLU A 274 -60.22 49.66 -0.30
C GLU A 274 -58.80 49.55 -0.95
N ALA A 275 -58.43 50.46 -1.88
CA ALA A 275 -57.16 50.53 -2.64
C ALA A 275 -56.63 51.99 -2.71
N LEU A 276 -55.53 52.25 -3.44
CA LEU A 276 -55.31 53.50 -4.22
C LEU A 276 -54.01 53.47 -5.06
N ASP A 277 -54.01 54.15 -6.22
CA ASP A 277 -52.93 54.22 -7.22
C ASP A 277 -52.06 55.49 -7.12
N PHE A 278 -50.84 55.50 -7.71
CA PHE A 278 -50.50 56.21 -8.98
C PHE A 278 -48.99 56.53 -9.24
N GLU A 279 -48.67 56.62 -10.55
CA GLU A 279 -47.59 57.31 -11.28
C GLU A 279 -46.08 56.95 -11.12
N THR A 280 -45.50 56.59 -12.29
CA THR A 280 -44.10 56.85 -12.70
C THR A 280 -43.99 58.16 -13.48
N PRO A 281 -42.80 58.77 -13.59
CA PRO A 281 -42.21 58.90 -14.93
C PRO A 281 -40.67 58.77 -15.03
N SER A 282 -40.21 58.66 -16.28
CA SER A 282 -38.88 58.24 -16.74
C SER A 282 -37.75 59.28 -16.74
N SER A 283 -36.49 58.81 -16.64
CA SER A 283 -35.34 59.24 -17.45
C SER A 283 -34.13 58.32 -17.17
N SER A 284 -33.56 57.51 -18.08
CA SER A 284 -32.93 57.78 -19.40
C SER A 284 -31.54 58.46 -19.33
N LEU A 285 -30.47 57.71 -19.62
CA LEU A 285 -29.38 58.09 -20.55
C LEU A 285 -28.26 57.04 -20.63
N ALA A 286 -27.72 56.88 -21.84
CA ALA A 286 -26.41 56.26 -22.12
C ALA A 286 -25.69 57.15 -23.15
N PRO A 287 -24.35 57.06 -23.26
CA PRO A 287 -23.73 57.08 -24.58
C PRO A 287 -22.63 56.02 -24.76
N GLN A 288 -22.01 55.98 -25.94
CA GLN A 288 -21.19 54.86 -26.43
C GLN A 288 -19.66 55.11 -26.45
N THR A 289 -18.95 54.03 -26.83
CA THR A 289 -17.61 53.84 -27.42
C THR A 289 -17.18 54.93 -28.45
N PRO A 290 -15.89 55.04 -28.92
CA PRO A 290 -15.01 53.90 -29.24
C PRO A 290 -13.45 54.02 -29.28
N ASP A 291 -12.83 52.85 -29.49
CA ASP A 291 -11.76 52.50 -30.46
C ASP A 291 -10.22 52.54 -30.21
N SER A 292 -9.57 51.60 -30.93
CA SER A 292 -8.15 51.49 -31.34
C SER A 292 -7.01 51.18 -30.33
N ALA A 293 -5.88 50.53 -30.68
CA ALA A 293 -5.52 49.58 -31.78
C ALA A 293 -4.06 49.04 -31.60
N LEU A 294 -3.66 47.99 -32.37
CA LEU A 294 -2.27 47.49 -32.63
C LEU A 294 -1.52 46.82 -31.46
N ALA A 295 -0.54 45.91 -31.60
CA ALA A 295 -0.08 44.90 -32.58
C ALA A 295 0.92 43.95 -31.81
N SER A 296 1.43 42.77 -32.18
CA SER A 296 1.84 42.08 -33.43
C SER A 296 2.07 40.57 -33.09
N GLU A 297 1.70 39.56 -33.91
CA GLU A 297 2.52 38.82 -34.92
C GLU A 297 3.52 37.74 -34.40
N THR A 298 3.79 36.55 -35.01
CA THR A 298 3.12 35.66 -36.01
C THR A 298 3.80 34.24 -36.01
N LEU A 299 3.22 33.23 -36.70
CA LEU A 299 3.81 31.95 -37.21
C LEU A 299 4.05 30.79 -36.20
N ALA A 300 3.95 29.48 -36.55
CA ALA A 300 3.37 28.79 -37.72
C ALA A 300 3.14 27.26 -37.44
N SER A 301 2.36 26.58 -38.30
CA SER A 301 2.16 25.10 -38.32
C SER A 301 3.11 24.37 -39.30
N PRO A 302 3.23 23.02 -39.22
CA PRO A 302 2.52 22.11 -40.15
C PRO A 302 1.96 20.84 -39.44
N GLN A 303 0.79 20.28 -39.79
CA GLN A 303 0.49 19.40 -40.95
C GLN A 303 1.37 18.13 -41.10
N SER A 304 0.78 16.93 -40.98
CA SER A 304 0.51 16.01 -42.12
C SER A 304 0.16 14.57 -41.69
N LEU A 305 -0.78 13.94 -42.41
CA LEU A 305 -1.01 12.49 -42.47
C LEU A 305 -0.62 11.98 -43.87
N PRO A 306 -0.11 10.74 -43.98
CA PRO A 306 -0.32 9.95 -45.20
C PRO A 306 -0.62 8.45 -44.87
N PRO A 307 -0.93 7.57 -45.85
CA PRO A 307 -2.22 7.54 -46.53
C PRO A 307 -2.83 6.11 -46.56
N ALA A 308 -4.05 5.96 -47.09
CA ALA A 308 -4.68 4.66 -47.36
C ALA A 308 -5.23 4.58 -48.79
N SER A 309 -5.14 3.42 -49.44
CA SER A 309 -5.73 3.07 -50.75
C SER A 309 -5.40 1.60 -51.11
N PRO A 310 -6.16 0.92 -52.01
CA PRO A 310 -7.44 1.30 -52.62
C PRO A 310 -8.56 0.23 -52.54
N LEU A 311 -9.80 0.71 -52.67
CA LEU A 311 -10.98 0.18 -53.37
C LEU A 311 -11.04 -1.30 -53.83
N LEU A 312 -12.19 -1.93 -53.54
CA LEU A 312 -13.06 -2.54 -54.57
C LEU A 312 -14.53 -2.25 -54.24
N GLU A 313 -15.38 -2.21 -55.27
CA GLU A 313 -16.84 -1.97 -55.21
C GLU A 313 -17.59 -3.31 -54.97
N ASP A 314 -18.92 -3.44 -54.81
CA ASP A 314 -20.08 -2.56 -55.07
C ASP A 314 -21.31 -3.05 -54.26
N ARG A 315 -22.42 -2.26 -54.19
CA ARG A 315 -23.85 -2.70 -53.95
C ARG A 315 -24.23 -3.42 -52.62
N GLU A 316 -25.41 -3.30 -51.99
CA GLU A 316 -26.73 -2.65 -52.25
C GLU A 316 -27.31 -2.06 -50.93
N GLU A 317 -28.32 -1.17 -51.01
CA GLU A 317 -29.13 -0.76 -49.85
C GLU A 317 -30.25 -1.78 -49.53
N GLY A 318 -30.53 -2.03 -48.24
CA GLY A 318 -31.46 -3.09 -47.81
C GLY A 318 -32.03 -2.92 -46.39
N ASP A 319 -32.98 -1.99 -46.28
CA ASP A 319 -34.13 -1.86 -45.35
C ASP A 319 -34.13 -2.41 -43.88
N LEU A 320 -34.66 -1.57 -42.99
CA LEU A 320 -35.27 -1.81 -41.66
C LEU A 320 -34.92 -3.07 -40.80
N GLY A 321 -34.37 -2.80 -39.60
CA GLY A 321 -35.11 -3.14 -38.37
C GLY A 321 -34.41 -3.89 -37.21
N LYS A 322 -34.44 -3.27 -36.02
CA LYS A 322 -34.40 -3.88 -34.66
C LYS A 322 -33.31 -4.95 -34.34
N ALA A 323 -32.11 -4.48 -33.96
CA ALA A 323 -31.19 -5.23 -33.09
C ALA A 323 -30.15 -4.31 -32.38
N SER A 324 -30.60 -3.32 -31.59
CA SER A 324 -29.67 -2.39 -30.89
C SER A 324 -30.20 -1.78 -29.59
N GLU A 325 -30.76 -2.62 -28.72
CA GLU A 325 -30.99 -2.30 -27.31
C GLU A 325 -30.44 -3.48 -26.49
N LEU A 326 -29.24 -3.32 -25.91
CA LEU A 326 -28.58 -4.18 -24.88
C LEU A 326 -27.04 -3.96 -24.74
N ALA A 327 -26.41 -3.11 -25.57
CA ALA A 327 -24.94 -3.00 -25.64
C ALA A 327 -24.32 -1.65 -25.18
N GLU A 328 -25.13 -0.66 -24.79
CA GLU A 328 -24.65 0.69 -24.46
C GLU A 328 -24.25 0.86 -22.98
N THR A 329 -24.92 0.13 -22.07
CA THR A 329 -24.88 0.35 -20.61
C THR A 329 -23.49 0.44 -19.95
N PRO A 330 -22.47 -0.40 -20.25
CA PRO A 330 -21.19 -0.34 -19.51
C PRO A 330 -20.33 0.89 -19.84
N LYS A 331 -20.71 1.70 -20.85
CA LYS A 331 -20.10 3.02 -21.08
C LYS A 331 -20.78 4.09 -20.23
N GLU A 332 -22.09 3.99 -20.06
CA GLU A 332 -22.93 4.97 -19.38
C GLU A 332 -22.70 4.93 -17.86
N GLU A 333 -22.72 3.74 -17.25
CA GLU A 333 -22.37 3.52 -15.83
C GLU A 333 -20.99 4.11 -15.49
N LYS A 334 -20.02 3.91 -16.39
CA LYS A 334 -18.66 4.43 -16.23
C LYS A 334 -18.58 5.95 -16.38
N ALA A 335 -19.44 6.55 -17.21
CA ALA A 335 -19.56 7.99 -17.35
C ALA A 335 -20.24 8.61 -16.10
N GLU A 336 -21.32 8.02 -15.60
CA GLU A 336 -21.98 8.47 -14.37
C GLU A 336 -21.05 8.35 -13.16
N GLY A 337 -20.34 7.23 -13.01
CA GLY A 337 -19.34 7.06 -11.95
C GLY A 337 -18.21 8.08 -12.00
N ALA A 338 -17.85 8.58 -13.19
CA ALA A 338 -16.89 9.68 -13.34
C ALA A 338 -17.51 11.06 -13.06
N ALA A 339 -18.77 11.29 -13.44
CA ALA A 339 -19.50 12.53 -13.14
C ALA A 339 -19.72 12.70 -11.62
N MET A 340 -20.17 11.64 -10.93
CA MET A 340 -20.30 11.62 -9.47
C MET A 340 -18.97 11.90 -8.76
N LEU A 341 -17.84 11.43 -9.32
CA LEU A 341 -16.51 11.71 -8.81
C LEU A 341 -16.13 13.20 -8.94
N GLU A 342 -16.53 13.87 -10.04
CA GLU A 342 -16.38 15.33 -10.19
C GLU A 342 -17.35 16.15 -9.35
N LEU A 343 -18.56 15.64 -9.06
CA LEU A 343 -19.49 16.25 -8.11
C LEU A 343 -18.89 16.25 -6.69
N VAL A 344 -18.42 15.09 -6.21
CA VAL A 344 -17.70 14.96 -4.93
C VAL A 344 -16.44 15.84 -4.92
N GLY A 345 -15.69 15.87 -6.02
CA GLY A 345 -14.57 16.79 -6.20
C GLY A 345 -14.96 18.26 -6.08
N SER A 346 -16.13 18.64 -6.59
CA SER A 346 -16.63 20.02 -6.55
C SER A 346 -17.12 20.42 -5.15
N ILE A 347 -17.77 19.51 -4.43
CA ILE A 347 -18.13 19.68 -3.01
C ILE A 347 -16.87 19.85 -2.15
N LEU A 348 -15.84 19.03 -2.36
CA LEU A 348 -14.53 19.15 -1.71
C LEU A 348 -13.80 20.46 -2.05
N ARG A 349 -13.98 20.99 -3.28
CA ARG A 349 -13.38 22.27 -3.73
C ARG A 349 -14.08 23.49 -3.15
N GLY A 350 -15.42 23.48 -3.08
CA GLY A 350 -16.22 24.67 -2.74
C GLY A 350 -16.73 24.74 -1.30
N CYS A 351 -16.98 23.60 -0.65
CA CYS A 351 -17.85 23.55 0.54
C CYS A 351 -17.11 23.17 1.83
N VAL A 352 -16.23 22.15 1.76
CA VAL A 352 -15.48 21.68 2.94
C VAL A 352 -14.42 22.72 3.35
N PRO A 353 -14.52 23.34 4.55
CA PRO A 353 -13.61 24.41 4.92
C PRO A 353 -12.17 23.92 5.06
N GLY A 354 -11.22 24.74 4.58
CA GLY A 354 -9.80 24.43 4.69
C GLY A 354 -9.27 23.35 3.73
N VAL A 355 -10.14 22.66 2.98
CA VAL A 355 -9.71 21.74 1.92
C VAL A 355 -9.13 22.51 0.73
N TYR A 356 -8.09 21.96 0.11
CA TYR A 356 -7.39 22.49 -1.05
C TYR A 356 -6.63 21.38 -1.78
N ARG A 357 -6.05 21.66 -2.96
CA ARG A 357 -5.37 20.67 -3.82
C ARG A 357 -6.26 19.45 -4.14
N VAL A 358 -7.53 19.70 -4.41
CA VAL A 358 -8.48 18.66 -4.77
C VAL A 358 -8.23 18.21 -6.21
N GLN A 359 -7.95 16.92 -6.41
CA GLN A 359 -7.70 16.35 -7.73
C GLN A 359 -8.47 15.04 -7.89
N THR A 360 -9.37 15.01 -8.87
CA THR A 360 -10.08 13.82 -9.33
C THR A 360 -9.17 12.92 -10.17
N VAL A 361 -9.30 11.61 -9.97
CA VAL A 361 -8.51 10.58 -10.67
C VAL A 361 -9.42 9.43 -11.13
N PRO A 362 -10.28 9.66 -12.14
CA PRO A 362 -11.20 8.63 -12.67
C PRO A 362 -10.49 7.52 -13.45
N SER A 363 -9.19 7.66 -13.77
CA SER A 363 -8.38 6.70 -14.53
C SER A 363 -7.66 5.65 -13.66
N ALA A 364 -7.82 5.67 -12.34
CA ALA A 364 -7.27 4.65 -11.43
C ALA A 364 -8.10 3.34 -11.43
N ARG A 365 -7.54 2.21 -10.94
CA ARG A 365 -8.30 0.93 -10.81
C ARG A 365 -9.57 1.11 -9.99
N ARG A 366 -9.46 1.84 -8.87
CA ARG A 366 -10.60 2.34 -8.09
C ARG A 366 -10.56 3.86 -8.16
N PRO A 367 -11.57 4.54 -8.73
CA PRO A 367 -11.62 5.99 -8.84
C PRO A 367 -11.57 6.69 -7.46
N VAL A 368 -10.85 7.81 -7.41
CA VAL A 368 -10.64 8.59 -6.18
C VAL A 368 -10.59 10.10 -6.44
N VAL A 369 -10.91 10.88 -5.41
CA VAL A 369 -10.63 12.31 -5.31
C VAL A 369 -9.55 12.54 -4.25
N LYS A 370 -8.35 12.94 -4.67
CA LYS A 370 -7.27 13.34 -3.77
C LYS A 370 -7.60 14.69 -3.14
N PHE A 371 -7.26 14.89 -1.86
CA PHE A 371 -7.44 16.17 -1.17
C PHE A 371 -6.31 16.48 -0.18
N CYS A 372 -6.21 17.74 0.25
CA CYS A 372 -5.41 18.17 1.39
C CYS A 372 -6.26 19.08 2.30
N HIS A 373 -6.20 18.93 3.62
CA HIS A 373 -6.90 19.79 4.58
C HIS A 373 -5.90 20.68 5.33
N ARG A 374 -5.90 21.98 5.01
CA ARG A 374 -4.89 22.96 5.45
C ARG A 374 -4.79 23.16 6.97
N PRO A 375 -5.89 23.20 7.76
CA PRO A 375 -5.81 23.37 9.22
C PRO A 375 -5.13 22.23 9.95
N SER A 376 -5.33 20.98 9.51
CA SER A 376 -4.71 19.79 10.13
C SER A 376 -3.38 19.39 9.49
N GLY A 377 -3.13 19.77 8.24
CA GLY A 377 -2.00 19.29 7.45
C GLY A 377 -2.19 17.89 6.85
N LEU A 378 -3.37 17.28 7.06
CA LEU A 378 -3.70 15.96 6.51
C LEU A 378 -3.92 16.01 5.00
N HIS A 379 -3.73 14.85 4.37
CA HIS A 379 -3.96 14.59 2.95
C HIS A 379 -4.45 13.14 2.80
N GLY A 380 -5.04 12.81 1.67
CA GLY A 380 -5.56 11.46 1.39
C GLY A 380 -6.54 11.46 0.23
N ASP A 381 -7.24 10.34 0.08
CA ASP A 381 -8.13 10.06 -1.05
C ASP A 381 -9.57 9.76 -0.57
N VAL A 382 -10.56 10.39 -1.21
CA VAL A 382 -11.98 10.03 -1.09
C VAL A 382 -12.38 9.09 -2.22
N SER A 383 -13.03 7.97 -1.94
CA SER A 383 -13.49 7.00 -2.94
C SER A 383 -14.98 6.71 -2.82
N LEU A 384 -15.63 6.49 -3.97
CA LEU A 384 -17.07 6.18 -4.09
C LEU A 384 -17.37 4.67 -4.15
N SER A 385 -16.41 3.84 -4.55
CA SER A 385 -16.62 2.41 -4.86
C SER A 385 -15.46 1.55 -4.36
N ASN A 386 -15.29 1.55 -3.03
CA ASN A 386 -14.21 0.83 -2.36
C ASN A 386 -14.64 0.20 -1.02
N ARG A 387 -15.87 -0.34 -0.96
CA ARG A 387 -16.39 -1.06 0.22
C ARG A 387 -15.47 -2.23 0.60
N LEU A 388 -14.87 -2.92 -0.37
CA LEU A 388 -13.84 -3.94 -0.14
C LEU A 388 -12.68 -3.43 0.74
N ALA A 389 -12.08 -2.26 0.45
CA ALA A 389 -10.96 -1.77 1.26
C ALA A 389 -11.31 -1.50 2.73
N LEU A 390 -12.59 -1.27 3.07
CA LEU A 390 -13.04 -1.19 4.47
C LEU A 390 -12.95 -2.56 5.17
N HIS A 391 -13.34 -3.64 4.50
CA HIS A 391 -13.23 -5.02 4.99
C HIS A 391 -11.77 -5.47 5.07
N ASN A 392 -10.99 -5.22 4.01
CA ASN A 392 -9.54 -5.48 3.99
C ASN A 392 -8.80 -4.72 5.12
N SER A 393 -9.24 -3.50 5.46
CA SER A 393 -8.66 -2.72 6.56
C SER A 393 -9.04 -3.26 7.95
N ARG A 394 -10.27 -3.75 8.12
CA ARG A 394 -10.73 -4.44 9.35
C ARG A 394 -9.97 -5.76 9.56
N PHE A 395 -9.81 -6.57 8.51
CA PHE A 395 -9.00 -7.80 8.52
C PHE A 395 -7.56 -7.53 8.98
N LEU A 396 -6.94 -6.45 8.49
CA LEU A 396 -5.59 -6.04 8.92
C LEU A 396 -5.51 -5.62 10.41
N SER A 397 -6.58 -5.06 10.98
CA SER A 397 -6.67 -4.83 12.43
C SER A 397 -6.78 -6.15 13.18
N LEU A 398 -7.70 -7.04 12.78
CA LEU A 398 -7.88 -8.36 13.39
C LEU A 398 -6.58 -9.19 13.39
N CYS A 399 -5.80 -9.18 12.30
CA CYS A 399 -4.48 -9.82 12.29
C CYS A 399 -3.52 -9.26 13.35
N SER A 400 -3.63 -7.97 13.69
CA SER A 400 -2.81 -7.32 14.72
C SER A 400 -3.32 -7.55 16.15
N GLU A 401 -4.60 -7.92 16.29
CA GLU A 401 -5.26 -8.33 17.54
C GLU A 401 -5.01 -9.82 17.84
N LEU A 402 -4.92 -10.66 16.80
CA LEU A 402 -4.67 -12.10 16.88
C LEU A 402 -3.27 -12.47 17.38
N ASP A 403 -2.23 -11.73 17.00
CA ASP A 403 -0.86 -11.97 17.49
C ASP A 403 -0.04 -10.68 17.60
N GLY A 404 0.45 -10.39 18.82
CA GLY A 404 1.22 -9.18 19.13
C GLY A 404 2.56 -9.04 18.36
N ARG A 405 3.03 -10.09 17.67
CA ARG A 405 4.24 -10.05 16.83
C ARG A 405 3.98 -9.44 15.44
N VAL A 406 2.72 -9.32 15.03
CA VAL A 406 2.32 -8.79 13.72
C VAL A 406 2.69 -7.30 13.57
N ARG A 407 2.33 -6.44 14.53
CA ARG A 407 2.66 -5.00 14.48
C ARG A 407 4.18 -4.78 14.40
N PRO A 408 5.03 -5.34 15.29
CA PRO A 408 6.48 -5.13 15.23
C PRO A 408 7.12 -5.64 13.94
N LEU A 409 6.66 -6.76 13.37
CA LEU A 409 7.15 -7.26 12.08
C LEU A 409 6.78 -6.33 10.93
N VAL A 410 5.50 -5.97 10.78
CA VAL A 410 5.02 -5.13 9.67
C VAL A 410 5.65 -3.73 9.72
N TYR A 411 5.71 -3.09 10.89
CA TYR A 411 6.35 -1.77 11.02
C TYR A 411 7.84 -1.84 10.67
N THR A 412 8.57 -2.85 11.15
CA THR A 412 10.00 -3.03 10.86
C THR A 412 10.26 -3.27 9.38
N LEU A 413 9.50 -4.18 8.76
CA LEU A 413 9.65 -4.54 7.35
C LEU A 413 9.19 -3.40 6.42
N ARG A 414 8.20 -2.61 6.81
CA ARG A 414 7.80 -1.38 6.09
C ARG A 414 8.90 -0.32 6.11
N CYS A 415 9.51 -0.07 7.27
CA CYS A 415 10.64 0.87 7.39
C CYS A 415 11.87 0.40 6.61
N TRP A 416 12.20 -0.89 6.69
CA TRP A 416 13.25 -1.53 5.89
C TRP A 416 12.97 -1.39 4.39
N ALA A 417 11.77 -1.77 3.92
CA ALA A 417 11.41 -1.70 2.51
C ALA A 417 11.42 -0.26 1.94
N GLN A 418 11.11 0.74 2.76
CA GLN A 418 11.31 2.15 2.43
C GLN A 418 12.81 2.47 2.28
N GLY A 419 13.64 2.13 3.27
CA GLY A 419 15.10 2.34 3.25
C GLY A 419 15.87 1.56 2.16
N ARG A 420 15.28 0.50 1.60
CA ARG A 420 15.81 -0.28 0.47
C ARG A 420 15.21 0.09 -0.90
N GLY A 421 14.28 1.05 -0.96
CA GLY A 421 13.61 1.43 -2.22
C GLY A 421 12.80 0.29 -2.83
N LEU A 422 12.08 -0.45 -1.98
CA LEU A 422 11.21 -1.58 -2.34
C LEU A 422 9.72 -1.25 -2.24
N SER A 423 9.35 -0.35 -1.32
CA SER A 423 7.97 0.12 -1.12
C SER A 423 7.78 1.56 -1.59
N GLY A 424 6.63 1.87 -2.19
CA GLY A 424 6.27 3.21 -2.69
C GLY A 424 5.26 3.15 -3.83
N SER A 425 5.12 4.25 -4.56
CA SER A 425 4.27 4.35 -5.76
C SER A 425 4.95 3.81 -7.03
N GLY A 426 4.19 3.68 -8.12
CA GLY A 426 4.73 3.27 -9.42
C GLY A 426 5.03 1.77 -9.48
N PRO A 427 6.26 1.33 -9.83
CA PRO A 427 6.62 -0.09 -9.97
C PRO A 427 7.02 -0.78 -8.65
N LEU A 428 6.96 -0.07 -7.52
CA LEU A 428 7.31 -0.55 -6.19
C LEU A 428 6.13 -1.28 -5.52
N LEU A 429 6.39 -2.05 -4.46
CA LEU A 429 5.30 -2.64 -3.67
C LEU A 429 4.51 -1.52 -2.99
N SER A 430 3.17 -1.61 -3.02
CA SER A 430 2.35 -0.78 -2.14
C SER A 430 2.58 -1.20 -0.68
N ASN A 431 2.35 -0.29 0.26
CA ASN A 431 2.40 -0.63 1.69
C ASN A 431 1.41 -1.78 2.02
N TYR A 432 0.25 -1.81 1.36
CA TYR A 432 -0.74 -2.88 1.51
C TYR A 432 -0.20 -4.24 1.04
N ALA A 433 0.36 -4.31 -0.17
CA ALA A 433 0.94 -5.55 -0.70
C ALA A 433 2.12 -6.04 0.15
N LEU A 434 2.93 -5.13 0.71
CA LEU A 434 3.99 -5.52 1.65
C LEU A 434 3.42 -6.09 2.95
N THR A 435 2.35 -5.50 3.51
CA THR A 435 1.68 -6.03 4.71
C THR A 435 1.07 -7.41 4.45
N LEU A 436 0.40 -7.61 3.30
CA LEU A 436 -0.12 -8.93 2.93
C LEU A 436 0.99 -9.97 2.77
N LEU A 437 2.17 -9.59 2.25
CA LEU A 437 3.33 -10.49 2.14
C LEU A 437 3.86 -10.93 3.51
N VAL A 438 3.77 -10.07 4.54
CA VAL A 438 4.11 -10.42 5.92
C VAL A 438 3.06 -11.33 6.54
N ILE A 439 1.77 -11.07 6.31
CA ILE A 439 0.68 -11.93 6.80
C ILE A 439 0.78 -13.33 6.18
N TYR A 440 0.98 -13.42 4.86
CA TYR A 440 1.22 -14.69 4.17
C TYR A 440 2.46 -15.44 4.70
N PHE A 441 3.54 -14.72 5.02
CA PHE A 441 4.70 -15.32 5.68
C PHE A 441 4.35 -15.90 7.07
N LEU A 442 3.49 -15.22 7.84
CA LEU A 442 3.05 -15.68 9.17
C LEU A 442 2.05 -16.85 9.13
N GLN A 443 1.20 -16.90 8.10
CA GLN A 443 0.36 -18.07 7.80
C GLN A 443 1.19 -19.30 7.42
N THR A 444 2.33 -19.10 6.74
CA THR A 444 3.24 -20.17 6.30
C THR A 444 4.36 -20.51 7.30
N ARG A 445 4.18 -20.22 8.60
CA ARG A 445 5.07 -20.76 9.65
C ARG A 445 4.66 -22.17 10.05
N ASP A 446 5.59 -22.90 10.66
CA ASP A 446 5.32 -24.19 11.30
C ASP A 446 5.68 -24.11 12.79
N PRO A 447 4.71 -24.11 13.72
CA PRO A 447 3.27 -24.00 13.47
C PRO A 447 2.87 -22.57 13.01
N PRO A 448 1.69 -22.35 12.41
CA PRO A 448 1.26 -21.04 11.91
C PRO A 448 1.15 -19.95 12.99
N VAL A 449 1.59 -18.72 12.67
CA VAL A 449 1.44 -17.54 13.55
C VAL A 449 0.09 -16.85 13.33
N LEU A 450 -0.48 -16.95 12.12
CA LEU A 450 -1.82 -16.44 11.81
C LEU A 450 -2.65 -17.51 11.08
N PRO A 451 -3.98 -17.54 11.29
CA PRO A 451 -4.89 -18.41 10.53
C PRO A 451 -5.03 -17.96 9.07
N THR A 452 -5.48 -18.87 8.21
CA THR A 452 -5.84 -18.57 6.82
C THR A 452 -7.16 -17.80 6.75
N VAL A 453 -7.41 -17.02 5.69
CA VAL A 453 -8.71 -16.30 5.60
C VAL A 453 -9.87 -17.29 5.40
N SER A 454 -9.64 -18.44 4.76
CA SER A 454 -10.62 -19.54 4.71
C SER A 454 -11.01 -20.05 6.10
N GLN A 455 -10.05 -20.19 7.02
CA GLN A 455 -10.33 -20.54 8.43
C GLN A 455 -11.09 -19.44 9.19
N LEU A 456 -10.82 -18.16 8.88
CA LEU A 456 -11.57 -17.05 9.47
C LEU A 456 -13.02 -17.02 8.96
N THR A 457 -13.24 -17.15 7.66
CA THR A 457 -14.57 -17.25 7.04
C THR A 457 -15.37 -18.41 7.64
N GLN A 458 -14.78 -19.59 7.80
CA GLN A 458 -15.44 -20.76 8.42
C GLN A 458 -15.83 -20.55 9.89
N LYS A 459 -15.25 -19.55 10.58
CA LYS A 459 -15.57 -19.19 11.97
C LYS A 459 -16.45 -17.95 12.08
N ALA A 460 -16.83 -17.31 10.98
CA ALA A 460 -17.75 -16.18 10.97
C ALA A 460 -19.13 -16.60 11.49
N GLY A 461 -19.68 -15.83 12.44
CA GLY A 461 -20.97 -16.11 13.08
C GLY A 461 -22.17 -15.57 12.28
N GLU A 462 -23.35 -15.77 12.87
CA GLU A 462 -24.59 -15.11 12.45
C GLU A 462 -24.42 -13.58 12.57
N GLY A 463 -24.83 -12.81 11.56
CA GLY A 463 -24.62 -11.35 11.50
C GLY A 463 -23.18 -10.88 11.18
N GLU A 464 -22.25 -11.81 10.95
CA GLU A 464 -20.91 -11.53 10.42
C GLU A 464 -20.75 -11.89 8.93
N GLN A 465 -21.74 -12.58 8.35
CA GLN A 465 -21.82 -12.89 6.92
C GLN A 465 -21.99 -11.60 6.10
N VAL A 466 -21.14 -11.39 5.10
CA VAL A 466 -21.15 -10.18 4.27
C VAL A 466 -20.45 -10.39 2.93
N GLU A 467 -21.16 -10.14 1.84
CA GLU A 467 -20.62 -10.13 0.48
C GLU A 467 -20.39 -8.69 0.00
N VAL A 468 -19.32 -8.46 -0.76
CA VAL A 468 -19.00 -7.15 -1.36
C VAL A 468 -18.39 -7.32 -2.74
N ASP A 469 -18.89 -6.60 -3.74
CA ASP A 469 -18.44 -6.67 -5.14
C ASP A 469 -18.44 -8.14 -5.71
N GLY A 470 -19.32 -9.01 -5.20
CA GLY A 470 -19.39 -10.46 -5.53
C GLY A 470 -18.42 -11.35 -4.74
N TRP A 471 -17.74 -10.83 -3.71
CA TRP A 471 -16.75 -11.54 -2.91
C TRP A 471 -17.19 -11.68 -1.46
N ASP A 472 -17.12 -12.91 -0.94
CA ASP A 472 -17.34 -13.19 0.48
C ASP A 472 -16.25 -12.54 1.35
N CYS A 473 -16.68 -11.58 2.16
CA CYS A 473 -15.88 -10.75 3.06
C CYS A 473 -16.14 -11.07 4.55
N SER A 474 -16.66 -12.26 4.84
CA SER A 474 -17.09 -12.69 6.17
C SER A 474 -15.90 -13.16 7.02
N PHE A 475 -15.79 -12.62 8.24
CA PHE A 475 -14.82 -13.04 9.26
C PHE A 475 -15.23 -12.53 10.65
N PRO A 476 -14.78 -13.18 11.76
CA PRO A 476 -15.05 -12.74 13.12
C PRO A 476 -14.62 -11.29 13.40
N ARG A 477 -15.51 -10.52 14.05
CA ARG A 477 -15.26 -9.12 14.40
C ARG A 477 -14.36 -8.91 15.63
N ASP A 478 -14.04 -9.99 16.35
CA ASP A 478 -13.26 -9.98 17.59
C ASP A 478 -12.35 -11.22 17.64
N ALA A 479 -11.07 -11.01 17.95
CA ALA A 479 -10.07 -12.05 18.13
C ALA A 479 -10.34 -12.95 19.35
N SER A 480 -11.16 -12.52 20.33
CA SER A 480 -11.47 -13.31 21.53
C SER A 480 -12.16 -14.65 21.25
N ARG A 481 -12.80 -14.78 20.08
CA ARG A 481 -13.46 -16.01 19.59
C ARG A 481 -12.51 -16.97 18.88
N LEU A 482 -11.22 -16.65 18.78
CA LEU A 482 -10.22 -17.37 18.00
C LEU A 482 -9.09 -17.86 18.90
N GLU A 483 -8.67 -19.10 18.69
CA GLU A 483 -7.59 -19.73 19.42
C GLU A 483 -6.23 -19.03 19.14
N PRO A 484 -5.47 -18.62 20.18
CA PRO A 484 -4.15 -18.03 19.99
C PRO A 484 -3.17 -18.99 19.32
N SER A 485 -2.20 -18.44 18.57
CA SER A 485 -1.16 -19.25 17.94
C SER A 485 -0.31 -19.99 18.97
N ILE A 486 -0.07 -21.28 18.71
CA ILE A 486 0.89 -22.12 19.45
C ILE A 486 2.36 -21.89 19.02
N ASN A 487 2.62 -21.01 18.05
CA ASN A 487 3.97 -20.68 17.61
C ASN A 487 4.68 -19.82 18.66
N VAL A 488 5.80 -20.32 19.20
CA VAL A 488 6.58 -19.66 20.26
C VAL A 488 7.77 -18.84 19.75
N GLU A 489 7.90 -18.62 18.44
CA GLU A 489 9.09 -18.01 17.85
C GLU A 489 9.22 -16.51 18.17
N PRO A 490 10.42 -16.04 18.58
CA PRO A 490 10.64 -14.63 18.88
C PRO A 490 10.71 -13.79 17.61
N LEU A 491 10.38 -12.49 17.77
CA LEU A 491 10.41 -11.47 16.71
C LEU A 491 11.71 -11.46 15.89
N SER A 492 12.86 -11.67 16.54
CA SER A 492 14.18 -11.71 15.91
C SER A 492 14.38 -12.91 14.98
N SER A 493 13.80 -14.07 15.31
CA SER A 493 13.80 -15.27 14.47
C SER A 493 12.83 -15.11 13.30
N LEU A 494 11.60 -14.65 13.56
CA LEU A 494 10.60 -14.42 12.51
C LEU A 494 11.08 -13.38 11.48
N LEU A 495 11.73 -12.29 11.92
CA LEU A 495 12.32 -11.30 11.02
C LEU A 495 13.45 -11.89 10.15
N ALA A 496 14.33 -12.71 10.75
CA ALA A 496 15.40 -13.39 10.02
C ALA A 496 14.84 -14.42 9.00
N GLN A 497 13.79 -15.15 9.39
CA GLN A 497 13.11 -16.10 8.52
C GLN A 497 12.36 -15.43 7.37
N PHE A 498 11.69 -14.28 7.59
CA PHE A 498 11.04 -13.53 6.51
C PHE A 498 12.03 -13.22 5.40
N PHE A 499 13.20 -12.69 5.75
CA PHE A 499 14.27 -12.43 4.81
C PHE A 499 14.82 -13.70 4.15
N SER A 500 14.90 -14.81 4.89
CA SER A 500 15.32 -16.11 4.34
C SER A 500 14.32 -16.63 3.29
N CYS A 501 13.07 -16.88 3.70
CA CYS A 501 12.01 -17.45 2.88
C CYS A 501 11.72 -16.65 1.61
N VAL A 502 11.50 -15.33 1.72
CA VAL A 502 11.21 -14.46 0.57
C VAL A 502 12.38 -14.41 -0.42
N SER A 503 13.62 -14.62 0.05
CA SER A 503 14.80 -14.70 -0.83
C SER A 503 14.95 -16.04 -1.58
N CYS A 504 14.12 -17.03 -1.27
CA CYS A 504 14.17 -18.40 -1.81
C CYS A 504 12.89 -18.83 -2.55
N TRP A 505 11.73 -18.21 -2.30
CA TRP A 505 10.47 -18.49 -3.01
C TRP A 505 10.54 -18.22 -4.53
N ASP A 506 9.80 -18.99 -5.33
CA ASP A 506 9.56 -18.67 -6.74
C ASP A 506 8.38 -17.71 -6.89
N LEU A 507 8.68 -16.42 -6.89
CA LEU A 507 7.69 -15.34 -6.94
C LEU A 507 6.93 -15.25 -8.29
N ARG A 508 7.43 -15.92 -9.35
CA ARG A 508 6.76 -16.02 -10.65
C ARG A 508 5.94 -17.31 -10.77
N GLY A 509 6.54 -18.44 -10.37
CA GLY A 509 5.93 -19.77 -10.48
C GLY A 509 4.80 -20.03 -9.48
N SER A 510 4.71 -19.23 -8.41
CA SER A 510 3.65 -19.30 -7.41
C SER A 510 2.77 -18.06 -7.39
N LEU A 511 1.47 -18.26 -7.12
CA LEU A 511 0.53 -17.27 -6.61
C LEU A 511 0.40 -17.47 -5.10
N LEU A 512 0.82 -16.48 -4.32
CA LEU A 512 0.75 -16.52 -2.87
C LEU A 512 -0.67 -16.16 -2.42
N SER A 513 -1.46 -17.13 -1.96
CA SER A 513 -2.85 -16.93 -1.54
C SER A 513 -2.96 -16.83 -0.02
N LEU A 514 -3.49 -15.70 0.46
CA LEU A 514 -3.80 -15.52 1.90
C LEU A 514 -5.08 -16.25 2.33
N ARG A 515 -5.95 -16.62 1.37
CA ARG A 515 -7.19 -17.34 1.68
C ARG A 515 -6.91 -18.79 2.04
N GLU A 516 -6.07 -19.47 1.26
CA GLU A 516 -5.62 -20.83 1.56
C GLU A 516 -4.36 -20.89 2.44
N GLY A 517 -3.64 -19.77 2.60
CA GLY A 517 -2.34 -19.74 3.29
C GLY A 517 -1.23 -20.47 2.53
N GLN A 518 -1.35 -20.61 1.21
CA GLN A 518 -0.53 -21.50 0.39
C GLN A 518 -0.02 -20.85 -0.91
N ALA A 519 1.04 -21.44 -1.47
CA ALA A 519 1.63 -21.07 -2.75
C ALA A 519 1.02 -21.91 -3.88
N LEU A 520 -0.01 -21.36 -4.54
CA LEU A 520 -0.70 -22.03 -5.65
C LEU A 520 0.19 -22.01 -6.92
N PRO A 521 0.37 -23.14 -7.63
CA PRO A 521 1.20 -23.19 -8.83
C PRO A 521 0.57 -22.42 -10.00
N VAL A 522 1.35 -21.53 -10.62
CA VAL A 522 0.96 -20.77 -11.82
C VAL A 522 1.10 -21.62 -13.10
N ALA A 523 2.04 -22.55 -13.11
CA ALA A 523 2.23 -23.47 -14.23
C ALA A 523 0.99 -24.36 -14.41
N GLY A 524 0.47 -24.46 -15.64
CA GLY A 524 -0.77 -25.16 -15.95
C GLY A 524 -2.02 -24.27 -15.98
N GLY A 525 -1.91 -22.97 -15.64
CA GLY A 525 -2.99 -21.99 -15.81
C GLY A 525 -4.10 -22.01 -14.76
N LEU A 526 -4.07 -22.97 -13.83
CA LEU A 526 -5.06 -23.18 -12.76
C LEU A 526 -5.63 -21.87 -12.14
N PRO A 527 -4.83 -20.96 -11.55
CA PRO A 527 -5.37 -19.75 -10.92
C PRO A 527 -5.94 -18.73 -11.92
N SER A 528 -5.43 -18.67 -13.16
CA SER A 528 -5.95 -17.75 -14.18
C SER A 528 -7.26 -18.22 -14.80
N ASN A 529 -7.54 -19.52 -14.75
CA ASN A 529 -8.79 -20.11 -15.22
C ASN A 529 -9.89 -20.10 -14.14
N LEU A 530 -9.52 -20.00 -12.86
CA LEU A 530 -10.45 -19.93 -11.72
C LEU A 530 -10.97 -18.51 -11.46
N TRP A 531 -10.13 -17.49 -11.69
CA TRP A 531 -10.47 -16.09 -11.42
C TRP A 531 -10.14 -15.20 -12.62
N GLU A 532 -11.15 -14.95 -13.46
CA GLU A 532 -10.99 -14.05 -14.60
C GLU A 532 -10.52 -12.65 -14.16
N GLY A 533 -9.68 -12.03 -14.99
CA GLY A 533 -9.05 -10.74 -14.68
C GLY A 533 -7.76 -10.82 -13.84
N LEU A 534 -7.39 -11.98 -13.28
CA LEU A 534 -6.20 -12.12 -12.44
C LEU A 534 -4.87 -11.90 -13.20
N ARG A 535 -4.28 -10.72 -12.99
CA ARG A 535 -3.03 -10.28 -13.65
C ARG A 535 -1.80 -10.87 -12.99
N LEU A 536 -1.28 -11.97 -13.55
CA LEU A 536 -0.02 -12.57 -13.13
C LEU A 536 1.20 -11.82 -13.69
N GLY A 537 2.34 -11.94 -13.00
CA GLY A 537 3.56 -11.17 -13.24
C GLY A 537 4.79 -11.70 -12.49
N PRO A 538 5.79 -10.83 -12.24
CA PRO A 538 7.05 -11.18 -11.55
C PRO A 538 6.92 -11.40 -10.03
N LEU A 539 5.81 -10.96 -9.45
CA LEU A 539 5.37 -11.26 -8.08
C LEU A 539 3.85 -11.39 -8.10
N ASN A 540 3.33 -12.51 -7.57
CA ASN A 540 1.91 -12.80 -7.53
C ASN A 540 1.46 -12.98 -6.08
N LEU A 541 0.68 -12.02 -5.58
CA LEU A 541 0.17 -12.00 -4.22
C LEU A 541 -1.32 -11.69 -4.29
N GLN A 542 -2.16 -12.64 -3.90
CA GLN A 542 -3.61 -12.52 -4.01
C GLN A 542 -4.16 -11.62 -2.89
N ASP A 543 -5.15 -10.80 -3.20
CA ASP A 543 -5.98 -10.15 -2.18
C ASP A 543 -6.76 -11.23 -1.39
N PRO A 544 -6.95 -11.09 -0.06
CA PRO A 544 -7.69 -12.07 0.74
C PRO A 544 -9.18 -12.22 0.37
N PHE A 545 -9.77 -11.21 -0.28
CA PHE A 545 -11.19 -11.17 -0.60
C PHE A 545 -11.44 -11.03 -2.11
N ASP A 546 -10.84 -10.04 -2.78
CA ASP A 546 -10.91 -9.85 -4.24
C ASP A 546 -9.98 -10.84 -4.94
N LEU A 547 -10.38 -12.11 -5.10
CA LEU A 547 -9.48 -13.17 -5.60
C LEU A 547 -9.01 -12.94 -7.05
N SER A 548 -9.68 -12.06 -7.80
CA SER A 548 -9.23 -11.54 -9.11
C SER A 548 -8.04 -10.57 -9.02
N HIS A 549 -7.71 -10.07 -7.82
CA HIS A 549 -6.70 -9.04 -7.64
C HIS A 549 -5.37 -9.59 -7.13
N ASN A 550 -4.37 -9.60 -8.02
CA ASN A 550 -2.97 -9.61 -7.63
C ASN A 550 -2.58 -8.19 -7.14
N VAL A 551 -2.39 -8.02 -5.83
CA VAL A 551 -2.02 -6.72 -5.22
C VAL A 551 -0.60 -6.27 -5.59
N ALA A 552 0.20 -7.16 -6.17
CA ALA A 552 1.55 -6.92 -6.66
C ALA A 552 1.65 -6.85 -8.20
N ALA A 553 0.53 -6.79 -8.93
CA ALA A 553 0.53 -6.78 -10.40
C ALA A 553 1.27 -5.58 -11.05
N ASN A 554 1.60 -4.54 -10.28
CA ASN A 554 2.41 -3.39 -10.71
C ASN A 554 3.93 -3.63 -10.57
N VAL A 555 4.35 -4.70 -9.87
CA VAL A 555 5.75 -4.97 -9.52
C VAL A 555 6.51 -5.52 -10.73
N THR A 556 7.56 -4.82 -11.15
CA THR A 556 8.40 -5.25 -12.28
C THR A 556 9.47 -6.26 -11.86
N SER A 557 10.00 -7.06 -12.80
CA SER A 557 11.10 -8.01 -12.55
C SER A 557 12.35 -7.38 -11.92
N ARG A 558 12.63 -6.09 -12.20
CA ARG A 558 13.72 -5.35 -11.52
C ARG A 558 13.44 -5.18 -10.02
N VAL A 559 12.17 -5.00 -9.63
CA VAL A 559 11.76 -4.77 -8.24
C VAL A 559 11.55 -6.10 -7.51
N ALA A 560 10.95 -7.11 -8.13
CA ALA A 560 10.89 -8.46 -7.57
C ALA A 560 12.30 -9.04 -7.34
N GLY A 561 13.20 -8.89 -8.32
CA GLY A 561 14.60 -9.26 -8.18
C GLY A 561 15.34 -8.44 -7.11
N ARG A 562 15.06 -7.13 -6.99
CA ARG A 562 15.60 -6.30 -5.90
C ARG A 562 15.10 -6.77 -4.54
N LEU A 563 13.83 -7.12 -4.40
CA LEU A 563 13.24 -7.67 -3.18
C LEU A 563 14.00 -8.92 -2.74
N GLN A 564 14.17 -9.91 -3.62
CA GLN A 564 14.90 -11.13 -3.29
C GLN A 564 16.37 -10.90 -2.98
N ASN A 565 17.07 -10.04 -3.74
CA ASN A 565 18.46 -9.67 -3.47
C ASN A 565 18.61 -8.95 -2.10
N CYS A 566 17.73 -8.01 -1.79
CA CYS A 566 17.73 -7.30 -0.50
C CYS A 566 17.37 -8.23 0.67
N CYS A 567 16.38 -9.10 0.51
CA CYS A 567 16.04 -10.14 1.49
C CYS A 567 17.25 -11.07 1.73
N ARG A 568 17.93 -11.54 0.68
CA ARG A 568 19.12 -12.40 0.82
C ARG A 568 20.26 -11.70 1.57
N ALA A 569 20.49 -10.41 1.29
CA ALA A 569 21.48 -9.60 2.01
C ALA A 569 21.09 -9.39 3.48
N ALA A 570 19.80 -9.16 3.77
CA ALA A 570 19.29 -9.03 5.13
C ALA A 570 19.37 -10.35 5.92
N ALA A 571 19.02 -11.49 5.32
CA ALA A 571 19.15 -12.82 5.92
C ALA A 571 20.63 -13.17 6.22
N ASN A 572 21.57 -12.74 5.38
CA ASN A 572 23.00 -12.86 5.67
C ASN A 572 23.40 -12.01 6.87
N TYR A 573 22.90 -10.77 6.98
CA TYR A 573 23.15 -9.91 8.14
C TYR A 573 22.51 -10.44 9.44
N CYS A 574 21.30 -11.03 9.39
CA CYS A 574 20.63 -11.62 10.55
C CYS A 574 21.35 -12.84 11.13
N ARG A 575 22.23 -13.49 10.35
CA ARG A 575 23.15 -14.54 10.82
C ARG A 575 24.44 -14.00 11.44
N SER A 576 24.63 -12.67 11.49
CA SER A 576 25.81 -12.03 12.08
C SER A 576 25.64 -11.72 13.58
N LEU A 577 26.76 -11.71 14.30
CA LEU A 577 26.81 -11.32 15.72
C LEU A 577 26.32 -9.89 15.96
N GLN A 578 26.44 -8.99 14.96
CA GLN A 578 26.01 -7.60 15.04
C GLN A 578 24.47 -7.45 15.02
N TYR A 579 23.75 -8.39 14.40
CA TYR A 579 22.29 -8.46 14.54
C TYR A 579 21.90 -9.05 15.90
N GLN A 580 22.54 -10.17 16.27
CA GLN A 580 22.08 -11.02 17.38
C GLN A 580 22.43 -10.51 18.78
N ARG A 581 23.50 -9.71 18.94
CA ARG A 581 23.97 -9.24 20.25
C ARG A 581 24.04 -7.72 20.33
N ARG A 582 23.63 -7.20 21.49
CA ARG A 582 23.68 -5.76 21.80
C ARG A 582 25.12 -5.22 21.80
N SER A 583 25.29 -4.02 21.25
CA SER A 583 26.57 -3.30 21.28
C SER A 583 26.84 -2.66 22.63
N SER A 584 27.98 -3.00 23.25
CA SER A 584 28.44 -2.46 24.55
C SER A 584 29.13 -1.09 24.47
N ARG A 585 29.33 -0.54 23.26
CA ARG A 585 30.10 0.71 23.03
C ARG A 585 29.46 1.62 21.98
N GLY A 586 28.14 1.75 22.01
CA GLY A 586 27.38 2.70 21.16
C GLY A 586 27.36 2.43 19.65
N ARG A 587 28.09 1.44 19.12
CA ARG A 587 28.04 1.05 17.69
C ARG A 587 26.66 0.53 17.29
N ASP A 588 26.27 0.76 16.04
CA ASP A 588 25.03 0.22 15.45
C ASP A 588 24.94 -1.30 15.54
N TRP A 589 23.76 -1.81 15.88
CA TRP A 589 23.47 -3.23 16.07
C TRP A 589 21.98 -3.53 15.83
N GLY A 590 21.62 -4.81 15.70
CA GLY A 590 20.22 -5.25 15.56
C GLY A 590 19.55 -4.62 14.35
N LEU A 591 18.46 -3.87 14.56
CA LEU A 591 17.68 -3.18 13.53
C LEU A 591 18.44 -2.04 12.82
N LEU A 592 19.45 -1.41 13.43
CA LEU A 592 19.99 -0.15 12.89
C LEU A 592 20.56 -0.32 11.46
N PRO A 593 21.44 -1.30 11.16
CA PRO A 593 21.90 -1.56 9.79
C PRO A 593 20.83 -2.08 8.82
N LEU A 594 19.67 -2.53 9.32
CA LEU A 594 18.51 -2.86 8.46
C LEU A 594 17.77 -1.59 8.01
N LEU A 595 17.54 -0.66 8.94
CA LEU A 595 16.77 0.57 8.74
C LEU A 595 17.57 1.73 8.12
N GLN A 596 18.90 1.72 8.24
CA GLN A 596 19.78 2.72 7.62
C GLN A 596 19.62 2.77 6.09
N PRO A 597 19.76 3.97 5.47
CA PRO A 597 19.68 4.12 4.03
C PRO A 597 20.81 3.36 3.34
N SER A 598 20.49 2.67 2.24
CA SER A 598 21.46 1.85 1.52
C SER A 598 22.46 2.70 0.72
N SER A 599 23.74 2.30 0.77
CA SER A 599 24.79 2.87 -0.08
C SER A 599 24.42 2.81 -1.58
N PRO A 600 24.82 3.78 -2.42
CA PRO A 600 24.56 3.76 -3.87
C PRO A 600 25.00 2.46 -4.54
N SER A 601 26.18 1.93 -4.18
CA SER A 601 26.67 0.66 -4.72
C SER A 601 25.81 -0.53 -4.29
N SER A 602 25.21 -0.50 -3.10
CA SER A 602 24.26 -1.51 -2.62
C SER A 602 22.90 -1.42 -3.31
N LEU A 603 22.37 -0.21 -3.53
CA LEU A 603 21.10 -0.01 -4.26
C LEU A 603 21.22 -0.42 -5.74
N LEU A 604 22.34 -0.08 -6.37
CA LEU A 604 22.63 -0.48 -7.74
C LEU A 604 22.78 -2.00 -7.84
N SER A 605 23.67 -2.61 -7.05
CA SER A 605 23.93 -4.05 -7.11
C SER A 605 22.75 -4.92 -6.69
N ALA A 606 21.89 -4.45 -5.78
CA ALA A 606 20.65 -5.13 -5.46
C ALA A 606 19.64 -5.12 -6.63
N THR A 607 19.73 -4.16 -7.56
CA THR A 607 18.80 -4.04 -8.70
C THR A 607 19.33 -4.81 -9.92
N PRO A 608 18.80 -6.00 -10.25
CA PRO A 608 19.37 -6.80 -11.33
C PRO A 608 19.05 -6.23 -12.72
N ILE A 609 19.94 -6.55 -13.66
CA ILE A 609 19.92 -6.10 -15.05
C ILE A 609 19.04 -7.06 -15.88
N PRO A 610 17.97 -6.59 -16.57
CA PRO A 610 17.19 -7.41 -17.49
C PRO A 610 17.99 -7.80 -18.72
N LEU A 611 17.95 -9.08 -19.10
CA LEU A 611 18.60 -9.60 -20.30
C LEU A 611 17.57 -10.10 -21.34
N PRO A 612 17.90 -10.07 -22.65
CA PRO A 612 17.03 -10.62 -23.69
C PRO A 612 16.80 -12.12 -23.52
N LEU A 613 15.53 -12.56 -23.50
CA LEU A 613 15.11 -13.96 -23.31
C LEU A 613 15.85 -14.97 -24.21
N ALA A 614 16.77 -15.76 -23.65
CA ALA A 614 17.46 -16.86 -24.33
C ALA A 614 17.49 -18.11 -23.42
N PRO A 615 17.65 -19.33 -23.95
CA PRO A 615 17.89 -20.53 -23.16
C PRO A 615 19.01 -20.32 -22.13
N PHE A 616 18.86 -20.83 -20.92
CA PHE A 616 19.74 -20.49 -19.80
C PHE A 616 21.22 -20.82 -20.09
N THR A 617 21.50 -21.97 -20.70
CA THR A 617 22.85 -22.38 -21.15
C THR A 617 23.44 -21.44 -22.21
N GLN A 618 22.65 -21.05 -23.21
CA GLN A 618 23.08 -20.10 -24.26
C GLN A 618 23.32 -18.69 -23.67
N LEU A 619 22.45 -18.23 -22.77
CA LEU A 619 22.55 -16.93 -22.12
C LEU A 619 23.81 -16.83 -21.24
N THR A 620 24.04 -17.86 -20.42
CA THR A 620 25.19 -17.94 -19.52
C THR A 620 26.52 -18.04 -20.30
N ALA A 621 26.56 -18.82 -21.38
CA ALA A 621 27.72 -18.86 -22.29
C ALA A 621 27.98 -17.49 -22.96
N ALA A 622 26.95 -16.85 -23.50
CA ALA A 622 27.07 -15.55 -24.17
C ALA A 622 27.52 -14.44 -23.20
N LEU A 623 27.08 -14.46 -21.94
CA LEU A 623 27.57 -13.53 -20.91
C LEU A 623 29.06 -13.72 -20.64
N VAL A 624 29.54 -14.95 -20.50
CA VAL A 624 30.96 -15.25 -20.28
C VAL A 624 31.81 -14.78 -21.47
N GLN A 625 31.35 -14.98 -22.71
CA GLN A 625 32.00 -14.43 -23.91
C GLN A 625 32.07 -12.90 -23.88
N VAL A 626 30.96 -12.21 -23.59
CA VAL A 626 30.93 -10.74 -23.53
C VAL A 626 31.85 -10.17 -22.45
N PHE A 627 31.88 -10.78 -21.26
CA PHE A 627 32.81 -10.34 -20.20
C PHE A 627 34.27 -10.62 -20.57
N ARG A 628 34.58 -11.78 -21.18
CA ARG A 628 35.96 -12.20 -21.47
C ARG A 628 36.55 -11.48 -22.67
N GLU A 629 35.83 -11.49 -23.79
CA GLU A 629 36.33 -11.03 -25.09
C GLU A 629 36.04 -9.55 -25.29
N ALA A 630 34.77 -9.14 -25.20
CA ALA A 630 34.38 -7.75 -25.47
C ALA A 630 34.76 -6.76 -24.36
N LEU A 631 34.91 -7.21 -23.10
CA LEU A 631 35.29 -6.37 -21.96
C LEU A 631 36.68 -6.66 -21.38
N GLY A 632 37.33 -7.78 -21.75
CA GLY A 632 38.67 -8.11 -21.29
C GLY A 632 38.77 -8.39 -19.78
N CYS A 633 37.68 -8.87 -19.16
CA CYS A 633 37.67 -9.32 -17.76
C CYS A 633 38.47 -10.62 -17.60
N HIS A 634 39.24 -10.76 -16.52
CA HIS A 634 39.54 -12.09 -15.99
C HIS A 634 38.26 -12.67 -15.38
N ILE A 635 37.94 -13.94 -15.65
CA ILE A 635 36.71 -14.58 -15.18
C ILE A 635 37.03 -15.97 -14.62
N GLU A 636 36.68 -16.16 -13.36
CA GLU A 636 36.66 -17.44 -12.65
C GLU A 636 35.21 -17.86 -12.40
N GLN A 637 34.92 -19.16 -12.56
CA GLN A 637 33.63 -19.69 -12.13
C GLN A 637 33.58 -19.72 -10.59
N ALA A 638 32.56 -19.12 -10.00
CA ALA A 638 32.44 -19.05 -8.56
C ALA A 638 31.99 -20.41 -8.01
N THR A 639 32.96 -21.28 -7.72
CA THR A 639 32.69 -22.55 -7.04
C THR A 639 32.08 -22.26 -5.67
N LYS A 640 30.92 -22.88 -5.39
CA LYS A 640 30.51 -23.08 -4.00
C LYS A 640 31.67 -23.84 -3.33
N ARG A 641 32.23 -23.30 -2.24
CA ARG A 641 33.13 -24.07 -1.38
C ARG A 641 32.31 -25.16 -0.67
N THR A 642 32.11 -26.29 -1.34
CA THR A 642 31.93 -27.55 -0.64
C THR A 642 33.16 -27.76 0.23
N ARG A 643 32.94 -27.87 1.55
CA ARG A 643 34.01 -28.19 2.51
C ARG A 643 34.39 -29.64 2.23
N SER A 644 35.48 -29.86 1.48
CA SER A 644 35.93 -31.21 1.17
C SER A 644 36.50 -31.83 2.44
N GLU A 645 35.79 -32.81 3.00
CA GLU A 645 36.29 -33.62 4.10
C GLU A 645 37.36 -34.60 3.58
N GLY A 646 38.56 -34.08 3.38
CA GLY A 646 39.76 -34.86 3.08
C GLY A 646 40.40 -35.33 4.39
N GLY A 647 39.96 -36.49 4.89
CA GLY A 647 40.37 -37.03 6.19
C GLY A 647 40.60 -38.54 6.19
N GLY A 648 41.13 -39.10 5.11
CA GLY A 648 41.45 -40.53 5.02
C GLY A 648 42.54 -40.94 6.02
N THR A 649 42.32 -42.06 6.73
CA THR A 649 43.27 -42.61 7.68
C THR A 649 44.53 -43.14 7.00
N GLY A 650 45.70 -42.72 7.51
CA GLY A 650 47.01 -43.20 7.08
C GLY A 650 48.07 -42.87 8.14
N GLU A 651 48.52 -43.89 8.87
CA GLU A 651 49.50 -43.74 9.95
C GLU A 651 50.93 -43.69 9.42
N SER A 652 51.77 -42.78 9.96
CA SER A 652 53.24 -42.95 9.96
C SER A 652 53.91 -42.17 11.10
N SER A 653 54.21 -42.88 12.18
CA SER A 653 55.34 -42.74 13.11
C SER A 653 56.43 -41.65 12.91
N GLN A 654 56.95 -41.17 14.06
CA GLN A 654 58.19 -40.36 14.27
C GLN A 654 58.10 -38.88 13.85
N GLY A 655 58.73 -37.93 14.53
CA GLY A 655 59.48 -38.01 15.81
C GLY A 655 60.54 -36.91 15.91
N GLY A 656 60.49 -36.06 16.93
CA GLY A 656 61.45 -34.95 17.11
C GLY A 656 61.19 -34.13 18.37
N THR A 657 62.22 -33.54 18.96
CA THR A 657 62.12 -32.82 20.25
C THR A 657 62.82 -31.46 20.24
N SER A 658 62.64 -30.72 21.33
CA SER A 658 63.55 -29.68 21.85
C SER A 658 63.43 -28.24 21.33
N LYS A 659 62.69 -27.45 22.13
CA LYS A 659 63.24 -26.36 22.97
C LYS A 659 63.99 -25.18 22.32
N ARG A 660 63.47 -23.99 22.67
CA ARG A 660 64.21 -22.81 23.21
C ARG A 660 64.99 -21.97 22.19
N LEU A 661 64.58 -20.70 22.04
CA LEU A 661 65.29 -19.57 22.68
C LEU A 661 64.48 -18.26 22.62
N LYS A 662 64.60 -17.46 23.68
CA LYS A 662 64.21 -16.05 23.75
C LYS A 662 65.49 -15.28 24.09
N VAL A 663 65.74 -14.17 23.40
CA VAL A 663 66.88 -13.27 23.65
C VAL A 663 66.35 -11.85 23.61
N ASP A 664 66.57 -11.08 24.67
CA ASP A 664 66.15 -9.69 24.77
C ASP A 664 67.22 -8.74 24.20
N GLY A 665 66.81 -7.53 23.78
CA GLY A 665 67.69 -6.46 23.31
C GLY A 665 67.29 -5.12 23.92
N GLN A 666 68.15 -4.56 24.78
CA GLN A 666 67.80 -3.46 25.70
C GLN A 666 68.58 -2.16 25.42
N LYS A 667 67.89 -1.02 25.48
CA LYS A 667 68.32 0.33 25.98
C LYS A 667 67.08 1.26 25.96
N ASN A 668 66.67 1.95 27.03
CA ASN A 668 67.31 3.02 27.82
C ASN A 668 67.42 4.35 27.05
N CYS A 669 67.10 5.55 27.58
CA CYS A 669 66.60 5.96 28.91
C CYS A 669 66.07 7.43 28.90
N CYS A 670 65.65 7.94 30.09
CA CYS A 670 65.27 9.34 30.44
C CYS A 670 63.87 9.78 29.94
N GLU A 671 62.91 10.24 30.79
CA GLU A 671 62.86 11.39 31.75
C GLU A 671 62.63 12.73 31.02
N GLU A 672 61.80 13.68 31.49
CA GLU A 672 61.12 13.97 32.78
C GLU A 672 59.60 14.29 32.53
N GLY A 673 58.67 14.50 33.47
CA GLY A 673 58.61 14.37 34.94
C GLY A 673 57.46 15.21 35.57
N LYS A 674 56.80 14.68 36.64
CA LYS A 674 55.92 15.39 37.64
C LYS A 674 54.64 16.11 37.11
N GLU A 675 53.58 16.41 37.89
CA GLU A 675 53.29 16.27 39.34
C GLU A 675 51.75 16.08 39.58
N GLU A 676 51.37 15.25 40.57
CA GLU A 676 50.38 15.44 41.68
C GLU A 676 48.99 16.15 41.50
N GLN A 677 47.93 15.93 42.32
CA GLN A 677 47.71 15.21 43.59
C GLN A 677 46.21 14.82 43.84
N GLN A 678 45.88 14.26 45.02
CA GLN A 678 44.57 13.75 45.53
C GLN A 678 43.93 12.57 44.77
N GLY A 679 43.31 11.55 45.39
CA GLY A 679 43.02 11.26 46.82
C GLY A 679 41.51 11.42 47.15
N CYS A 680 40.81 10.51 47.84
CA CYS A 680 41.20 9.26 48.55
C CYS A 680 40.01 8.27 48.66
N ALA A 681 40.31 6.97 48.90
CA ALA A 681 39.50 5.93 49.58
C ALA A 681 38.05 5.58 49.07
N GLY A 682 37.55 4.35 49.24
CA GLY A 682 38.13 3.13 49.83
C GLY A 682 37.12 1.98 49.85
N ASP A 683 37.57 0.79 50.29
CA ASP A 683 36.87 -0.51 50.36
C ASP A 683 36.33 -1.09 49.03
N GLY A 684 36.24 -2.42 48.88
CA GLY A 684 36.69 -3.50 49.78
C GLY A 684 35.81 -4.75 49.68
N GLY A 685 36.38 -5.88 49.26
CA GLY A 685 35.66 -7.16 49.12
C GLY A 685 36.27 -8.04 48.03
N GLU A 686 36.79 -9.20 48.43
CA GLU A 686 37.48 -10.16 47.54
C GLU A 686 36.57 -11.34 47.14
N ASP A 687 37.18 -12.29 46.41
CA ASP A 687 36.69 -13.63 46.04
C ASP A 687 35.60 -13.76 44.95
N ARG A 688 35.61 -14.82 44.12
CA ARG A 688 36.73 -15.58 43.51
C ARG A 688 36.17 -16.45 42.38
N VAL A 689 37.03 -16.79 41.42
CA VAL A 689 36.94 -17.82 40.36
C VAL A 689 35.63 -18.64 40.23
N GLU A 690 35.07 -18.68 39.02
CA GLU A 690 34.96 -19.94 38.27
C GLU A 690 34.84 -19.70 36.75
N GLU A 691 35.83 -20.19 35.98
CA GLU A 691 35.88 -20.07 34.52
C GLU A 691 35.27 -21.32 33.88
N MET A 692 33.94 -21.39 33.82
CA MET A 692 33.24 -22.56 33.29
C MET A 692 33.27 -22.58 31.75
N VAL A 693 34.28 -23.26 31.20
CA VAL A 693 34.34 -23.60 29.77
C VAL A 693 33.22 -24.60 29.46
N ILE A 694 32.21 -24.16 28.72
CA ILE A 694 31.18 -25.04 28.15
C ILE A 694 31.49 -25.23 26.66
N GLU A 695 31.91 -26.44 26.31
CA GLU A 695 32.04 -26.87 24.92
C GLU A 695 30.65 -27.01 24.28
N VAL A 696 30.24 -26.02 23.49
CA VAL A 696 29.07 -26.14 22.62
C VAL A 696 29.50 -26.85 21.33
N GLY A 697 29.25 -28.16 21.26
CA GLY A 697 29.55 -28.95 20.07
C GLY A 697 28.83 -28.43 18.82
N GLU A 698 29.52 -28.43 17.68
CA GLU A 698 28.97 -27.99 16.39
C GLU A 698 27.91 -28.97 15.85
N MET A 699 26.67 -28.92 16.37
CA MET A 699 25.55 -29.65 15.78
C MET A 699 25.08 -28.97 14.49
N VAL A 700 25.75 -29.29 13.38
CA VAL A 700 25.37 -28.84 12.03
C VAL A 700 24.04 -29.49 11.64
N GLN A 701 22.94 -28.78 11.85
CA GLN A 701 21.63 -29.14 11.28
C GLN A 701 21.55 -28.63 9.83
N ASP A 702 21.67 -29.56 8.88
CA ASP A 702 21.42 -29.29 7.47
C ASP A 702 19.93 -29.02 7.24
N TRP A 703 19.59 -27.77 6.91
CA TRP A 703 18.22 -27.35 6.59
C TRP A 703 17.81 -27.76 5.17
N ALA A 704 17.81 -29.08 4.93
CA ALA A 704 17.37 -29.72 3.69
C ALA A 704 15.83 -29.84 3.64
N MET A 705 15.14 -28.69 3.50
CA MET A 705 13.70 -28.70 3.23
C MET A 705 13.38 -29.33 1.87
N GLN A 706 12.45 -30.28 1.88
CA GLN A 706 12.02 -31.03 0.69
C GLN A 706 11.02 -30.21 -0.15
N SER A 707 10.93 -30.52 -1.44
CA SER A 707 9.88 -29.97 -2.32
C SER A 707 8.49 -30.45 -1.88
N PRO A 708 7.41 -29.67 -2.05
CA PRO A 708 6.05 -30.12 -1.73
C PRO A 708 5.65 -31.35 -2.55
N GLY A 709 5.24 -32.41 -1.85
CA GLY A 709 4.70 -33.64 -2.46
C GLY A 709 3.18 -33.56 -2.71
N GLN A 710 2.68 -34.43 -3.60
CA GLN A 710 1.24 -34.67 -3.76
C GLN A 710 0.69 -35.52 -2.60
N PRO A 711 -0.64 -35.50 -2.36
CA PRO A 711 -1.25 -36.18 -1.22
C PRO A 711 -1.16 -37.71 -1.32
N GLY A 712 -1.04 -38.36 -0.16
CA GLY A 712 -1.16 -39.80 0.04
C GLY A 712 -1.81 -40.08 1.41
N ASP A 713 -2.56 -41.18 1.50
CA ASP A 713 -3.54 -41.40 2.56
C ASP A 713 -2.98 -41.68 3.97
N LEU A 714 -3.84 -41.45 4.97
CA LEU A 714 -3.59 -41.65 6.40
C LEU A 714 -3.46 -43.14 6.78
N PRO A 715 -2.42 -43.53 7.53
CA PRO A 715 -2.38 -44.78 8.28
C PRO A 715 -2.61 -44.55 9.78
N LEU A 716 -3.59 -45.25 10.39
CA LEU A 716 -3.72 -45.30 11.85
C LEU A 716 -2.60 -46.16 12.47
N THR A 717 -1.93 -45.64 13.50
CA THR A 717 -0.90 -46.39 14.24
C THR A 717 -1.51 -47.16 15.41
N THR A 718 -1.45 -48.49 15.38
CA THR A 718 -1.84 -49.35 16.50
C THR A 718 -0.71 -49.49 17.53
N GLY A 719 -0.89 -48.92 18.73
CA GLY A 719 -0.04 -49.22 19.89
C GLY A 719 -0.64 -50.32 20.77
N LYS A 720 0.19 -51.25 21.28
CA LYS A 720 -0.19 -52.23 22.31
C LYS A 720 1.01 -52.62 23.18
N HIS A 721 0.90 -52.40 24.50
CA HIS A 721 1.42 -53.26 25.58
C HIS A 721 0.72 -52.84 26.89
N GLY A 722 0.37 -53.79 27.75
CA GLY A 722 -0.27 -53.54 29.06
C GLY A 722 -1.67 -54.18 29.22
N ALA A 723 -1.76 -55.11 30.16
CA ALA A 723 -2.94 -55.87 30.61
C ALA A 723 -2.64 -56.35 32.07
N PRO A 724 -3.52 -57.02 32.85
CA PRO A 724 -4.83 -57.60 32.48
C PRO A 724 -6.00 -57.45 33.51
N GLY A 725 -7.16 -57.98 33.14
CA GLY A 725 -8.27 -58.40 34.04
C GLY A 725 -9.36 -57.35 34.34
N GLU A 726 -10.64 -57.68 34.60
CA GLU A 726 -11.49 -58.91 34.52
C GLU A 726 -12.98 -58.41 34.51
N GLU A 727 -14.05 -59.04 34.02
CA GLU A 727 -14.37 -60.20 33.13
C GLU A 727 -15.81 -59.98 32.57
N GLY A 728 -16.29 -60.73 31.56
CA GLY A 728 -17.73 -60.88 31.29
C GLY A 728 -18.14 -61.20 29.84
N GLN A 729 -18.45 -62.47 29.54
CA GLN A 729 -19.10 -62.96 28.31
C GLN A 729 -20.66 -63.03 28.40
N PRO A 730 -21.44 -63.41 27.35
CA PRO A 730 -21.12 -63.79 25.95
C PRO A 730 -21.69 -62.75 24.92
N SER A 731 -21.99 -62.95 23.62
CA SER A 731 -22.11 -64.07 22.63
C SER A 731 -21.93 -63.47 21.20
N HIS A 732 -22.17 -64.06 20.01
CA HIS A 732 -22.75 -65.35 19.53
C HIS A 732 -22.20 -65.68 18.09
N ALA A 733 -22.63 -66.79 17.48
CA ALA A 733 -22.43 -67.14 16.05
C ALA A 733 -23.52 -66.52 15.14
N ALA A 734 -23.36 -66.20 13.84
CA ALA A 734 -22.47 -66.59 12.72
C ALA A 734 -22.97 -67.76 11.83
N LEU A 735 -22.95 -67.57 10.49
CA LEU A 735 -22.96 -68.54 9.35
C LEU A 735 -22.96 -67.72 8.01
N ALA A 736 -21.93 -67.85 7.14
CA ALA A 736 -21.89 -68.60 5.86
C ALA A 736 -22.65 -67.91 4.67
N GLU A 737 -22.17 -67.89 3.42
CA GLU A 737 -21.46 -68.92 2.62
C GLU A 737 -20.33 -68.39 1.68
N ARG A 738 -19.65 -69.35 1.05
CA ARG A 738 -18.43 -69.33 0.20
C ARG A 738 -18.45 -68.50 -1.10
N GLY A 739 -17.26 -68.29 -1.67
CA GLY A 739 -17.02 -67.95 -3.10
C GLY A 739 -16.02 -68.91 -3.78
N PRO A 740 -15.52 -68.62 -5.01
CA PRO A 740 -14.45 -69.39 -5.67
C PRO A 740 -13.14 -68.59 -5.92
N LYS A 741 -12.09 -69.31 -6.35
CA LYS A 741 -10.72 -68.80 -6.56
C LYS A 741 -10.45 -68.31 -8.00
N GLY A 742 -9.41 -67.49 -8.18
CA GLY A 742 -8.68 -67.31 -9.45
C GLY A 742 -7.28 -67.97 -9.42
N HIS A 743 -6.71 -68.27 -10.58
CA HIS A 743 -5.35 -68.83 -10.77
C HIS A 743 -4.53 -67.96 -11.75
N GLU A 744 -3.25 -68.29 -11.95
CA GLU A 744 -2.32 -67.47 -12.73
C GLU A 744 -2.62 -67.41 -14.24
N ALA A 745 -2.19 -66.32 -14.87
CA ALA A 745 -1.58 -66.33 -16.19
C ALA A 745 -0.50 -65.22 -16.23
N ALA A 746 0.67 -65.51 -16.81
CA ALA A 746 1.78 -64.57 -16.94
C ALA A 746 1.99 -64.18 -18.40
N GLN A 747 2.46 -62.94 -18.64
CA GLN A 747 3.14 -62.59 -19.88
C GLN A 747 4.14 -61.45 -19.66
N GLU A 748 5.12 -61.35 -20.57
CA GLU A 748 6.39 -60.68 -20.33
C GLU A 748 6.33 -59.16 -20.51
N TRP A 749 7.13 -58.43 -19.73
CA TRP A 749 7.42 -57.02 -19.95
C TRP A 749 8.89 -56.84 -20.32
N SER A 750 9.16 -56.47 -21.56
CA SER A 750 10.50 -56.14 -22.05
C SER A 750 10.82 -54.65 -21.86
N GLN A 751 12.11 -54.31 -21.84
CA GLN A 751 12.60 -53.02 -21.33
C GLN A 751 12.37 -51.84 -22.30
N GLY A 752 12.07 -50.67 -21.73
CA GLY A 752 12.18 -49.37 -22.39
C GLY A 752 12.61 -48.30 -21.39
N GLU A 753 13.67 -47.54 -21.68
CA GLU A 753 14.20 -46.52 -20.76
C GLU A 753 13.39 -45.22 -20.78
N ALA A 754 12.77 -44.87 -19.66
CA ALA A 754 12.31 -43.51 -19.35
C ALA A 754 12.17 -43.35 -17.83
N GLY A 755 12.61 -42.26 -17.19
CA GLY A 755 13.46 -41.17 -17.67
C GLY A 755 13.89 -40.30 -16.48
N LYS A 756 15.13 -39.79 -16.46
CA LYS A 756 15.62 -38.99 -15.32
C LYS A 756 14.84 -37.68 -15.20
N GLY A 757 14.20 -37.46 -14.05
CA GLY A 757 13.55 -36.19 -13.73
C GLY A 757 14.54 -35.02 -13.82
N ALA A 758 14.22 -34.03 -14.66
CA ALA A 758 15.11 -32.91 -14.92
C ALA A 758 15.10 -31.92 -13.74
N SER A 759 16.20 -31.86 -12.99
CA SER A 759 16.39 -30.84 -11.96
C SER A 759 16.48 -29.45 -12.58
N LEU A 760 15.83 -28.47 -11.95
CA LEU A 760 15.90 -27.07 -12.36
C LEU A 760 17.36 -26.58 -12.35
N PRO A 761 17.83 -25.89 -13.41
CA PRO A 761 19.21 -25.44 -13.48
C PRO A 761 19.50 -24.44 -12.36
N SER A 762 20.54 -24.71 -11.57
CA SER A 762 20.94 -23.83 -10.47
C SER A 762 21.49 -22.48 -10.99
N SER A 763 21.38 -21.43 -10.16
CA SER A 763 21.84 -20.08 -10.51
C SER A 763 23.35 -20.06 -10.80
N ALA A 764 23.72 -19.64 -12.02
CA ALA A 764 25.12 -19.51 -12.43
C ALA A 764 25.75 -18.25 -11.82
N SER A 765 27.03 -18.32 -11.43
CA SER A 765 27.77 -17.16 -10.93
C SER A 765 29.27 -17.23 -11.23
N TRP A 766 29.87 -16.06 -11.45
CA TRP A 766 31.29 -15.89 -11.80
C TRP A 766 31.91 -14.71 -11.08
N ARG A 767 33.17 -14.86 -10.65
CA ARG A 767 34.02 -13.75 -10.19
C ARG A 767 34.69 -13.12 -11.39
N CYS A 768 34.57 -11.81 -11.53
CA CYS A 768 35.14 -11.01 -12.61
C CYS A 768 36.12 -9.98 -12.04
N ALA A 769 37.24 -9.75 -12.74
CA ALA A 769 38.22 -8.73 -12.38
C ALA A 769 38.66 -7.89 -13.60
N LEU A 770 38.86 -6.60 -13.37
CA LEU A 770 39.26 -5.60 -14.37
C LEU A 770 40.41 -4.74 -13.83
N TRP A 771 41.40 -4.48 -14.68
CA TRP A 771 42.58 -3.66 -14.38
C TRP A 771 42.54 -2.27 -15.04
N HIS A 772 41.65 -2.05 -16.01
CA HIS A 772 41.53 -0.78 -16.75
C HIS A 772 40.06 -0.35 -16.85
N ARG A 773 39.83 0.96 -17.07
CA ARG A 773 38.48 1.58 -17.12
C ARG A 773 37.75 1.32 -18.45
N VAL A 774 37.57 0.05 -18.82
CA VAL A 774 37.04 -0.40 -20.13
C VAL A 774 35.60 0.06 -20.45
N TRP A 775 34.87 0.54 -19.45
CA TRP A 775 33.53 1.15 -19.58
C TRP A 775 33.56 2.61 -20.05
N GLN A 776 34.66 3.33 -19.77
CA GLN A 776 34.85 4.74 -20.15
C GLN A 776 35.55 4.84 -21.52
N GLY A 777 35.51 6.00 -22.17
CA GLY A 777 36.28 6.28 -23.40
C GLY A 777 35.87 5.54 -24.69
N ARG A 778 35.10 4.43 -24.63
CA ARG A 778 34.75 3.55 -25.77
C ARG A 778 34.31 4.27 -27.05
N ARG A 779 33.57 5.39 -26.93
CA ARG A 779 33.14 6.21 -28.08
C ARG A 779 34.31 6.86 -28.85
N ARG A 780 35.39 7.26 -28.17
CA ARG A 780 36.59 7.86 -28.78
C ARG A 780 37.47 6.78 -29.43
N ALA A 781 37.67 5.65 -28.76
CA ALA A 781 38.40 4.49 -29.29
C ALA A 781 37.73 3.95 -30.57
N ARG A 782 36.40 3.72 -30.57
CA ARG A 782 35.68 3.26 -31.76
C ARG A 782 35.78 4.23 -32.95
N ARG A 783 35.71 5.54 -32.70
CA ARG A 783 35.90 6.55 -33.77
C ARG A 783 37.31 6.50 -34.38
N ARG A 784 38.35 6.23 -33.58
CA ARG A 784 39.73 6.03 -34.08
C ARG A 784 39.84 4.77 -34.94
N LEU A 785 39.38 3.62 -34.43
CA LEU A 785 39.35 2.35 -35.18
C LEU A 785 38.58 2.48 -36.49
N GLN A 786 37.43 3.15 -36.48
CA GLN A 786 36.63 3.40 -37.68
C GLN A 786 37.35 4.31 -38.68
N GLN A 787 38.09 5.33 -38.22
CA GLN A 787 38.89 6.18 -39.10
C GLN A 787 40.06 5.39 -39.73
N GLN A 788 40.84 4.66 -38.91
CA GLN A 788 41.95 3.82 -39.36
C GLN A 788 41.49 2.75 -40.36
N THR A 789 40.33 2.13 -40.13
CA THR A 789 39.75 1.13 -41.05
C THR A 789 39.37 1.78 -42.38
N LYS A 790 38.79 2.99 -42.34
CA LYS A 790 38.38 3.77 -43.52
C LYS A 790 39.56 4.30 -44.32
N GLU A 791 40.73 4.44 -43.70
CA GLU A 791 42.01 4.81 -44.32
C GLU A 791 42.81 3.59 -44.82
N GLY A 792 42.49 2.37 -44.35
CA GLY A 792 43.27 1.16 -44.59
C GLY A 792 42.79 0.26 -45.73
N ALA A 793 41.57 -0.27 -45.66
CA ALA A 793 41.02 -1.22 -46.64
C ALA A 793 39.48 -1.30 -46.62
N GLY A 794 38.87 -1.67 -47.74
CA GLY A 794 37.40 -1.65 -47.90
C GLY A 794 36.69 -2.97 -47.56
N GLY A 795 35.42 -2.84 -47.15
CA GLY A 795 34.37 -3.81 -47.56
C GLY A 795 34.22 -5.13 -46.81
N GLY A 796 34.34 -5.17 -45.48
CA GLY A 796 33.94 -6.34 -44.68
C GLY A 796 32.51 -6.24 -44.13
N ALA A 797 31.58 -7.09 -44.59
CA ALA A 797 30.20 -7.11 -44.08
C ALA A 797 30.12 -7.71 -42.66
N GLY A 798 29.36 -7.06 -41.76
CA GLY A 798 29.31 -7.40 -40.34
C GLY A 798 28.56 -8.71 -40.04
N THR A 799 29.31 -9.76 -39.70
CA THR A 799 28.76 -11.02 -39.18
C THR A 799 28.60 -11.00 -37.66
N ARG A 800 27.92 -12.01 -37.10
CA ARG A 800 27.73 -12.21 -35.64
C ARG A 800 29.05 -12.22 -34.85
N ALA A 801 30.11 -12.81 -35.42
CA ALA A 801 31.46 -12.80 -34.85
C ALA A 801 32.12 -11.41 -34.90
N GLY A 802 31.80 -10.61 -35.93
CA GLY A 802 32.34 -9.26 -36.11
C GLY A 802 31.98 -8.29 -34.99
N TRP A 803 30.83 -8.46 -34.33
CA TRP A 803 30.45 -7.58 -33.20
C TRP A 803 31.35 -7.78 -31.98
N LEU A 804 31.54 -9.02 -31.52
CA LEU A 804 32.45 -9.33 -30.40
C LEU A 804 33.88 -8.89 -30.72
N ALA A 805 34.38 -9.20 -31.93
CA ALA A 805 35.72 -8.82 -32.35
C ALA A 805 35.91 -7.29 -32.37
N THR A 806 34.91 -6.53 -32.83
CA THR A 806 34.95 -5.06 -32.84
C THR A 806 34.94 -4.48 -31.41
N GLU A 807 34.14 -5.03 -30.49
CA GLU A 807 34.16 -4.57 -29.09
C GLU A 807 35.46 -4.95 -28.35
N ALA A 808 36.05 -6.10 -28.68
CA ALA A 808 37.35 -6.53 -28.17
C ALA A 808 38.47 -5.57 -28.63
N GLN A 809 38.49 -5.19 -29.92
CA GLN A 809 39.40 -4.17 -30.45
C GLN A 809 39.22 -2.81 -29.75
N VAL A 810 37.97 -2.36 -29.56
CA VAL A 810 37.67 -1.13 -28.80
C VAL A 810 38.17 -1.20 -27.35
N THR A 811 38.14 -2.38 -26.74
CA THR A 811 38.72 -2.62 -25.41
C THR A 811 40.24 -2.62 -25.42
N GLN A 812 40.88 -3.24 -26.42
CA GLN A 812 42.33 -3.31 -26.56
C GLN A 812 42.96 -1.93 -26.77
N GLU A 813 42.34 -1.08 -27.60
CA GLU A 813 42.70 0.35 -27.73
C GLU A 813 42.67 1.09 -26.39
N LEU A 814 41.65 0.85 -25.55
CA LEU A 814 41.55 1.47 -24.23
C LEU A 814 42.62 0.96 -23.24
N LYS A 815 43.11 -0.28 -23.40
CA LYS A 815 44.29 -0.76 -22.67
C LYS A 815 45.55 -0.03 -23.13
N GLY A 816 45.82 -0.01 -24.44
CA GLY A 816 47.02 0.61 -25.01
C GLY A 816 47.16 2.11 -24.72
N LEU A 817 46.05 2.84 -24.60
CA LEU A 817 46.03 4.26 -24.21
C LEU A 817 46.35 4.51 -22.72
N SER A 818 46.63 3.47 -21.94
CA SER A 818 47.06 3.56 -20.52
C SER A 818 48.59 3.62 -20.36
N GLY A 819 49.36 3.64 -21.45
CA GLY A 819 50.83 3.66 -21.41
C GLY A 819 51.40 4.92 -20.73
N GLY A 820 51.84 4.78 -19.48
CA GLY A 820 52.35 5.91 -18.69
C GLY A 820 53.06 5.57 -17.37
N GLU A 821 52.99 4.34 -16.86
CA GLU A 821 53.82 3.86 -15.74
C GLU A 821 53.78 2.31 -15.69
N GLU A 822 54.93 1.63 -15.74
CA GLU A 822 55.00 0.17 -15.54
C GLU A 822 54.98 -0.17 -14.05
N ARG A 823 53.78 -0.29 -13.47
CA ARG A 823 53.59 -1.03 -12.22
C ARG A 823 53.22 -2.48 -12.51
N PRO A 824 53.72 -3.46 -11.73
CA PRO A 824 53.26 -4.84 -11.84
C PRO A 824 51.76 -4.92 -11.48
N GLU A 825 50.93 -5.42 -12.40
CA GLU A 825 49.47 -5.47 -12.28
C GLU A 825 48.95 -6.56 -11.30
N THR A 826 49.52 -6.67 -10.10
CA THR A 826 49.15 -7.71 -9.12
C THR A 826 47.79 -7.49 -8.45
N GLU A 827 47.26 -6.26 -8.42
CA GLU A 827 45.95 -5.95 -7.83
C GLU A 827 44.95 -5.43 -8.89
N PRO A 828 43.72 -5.95 -8.93
CA PRO A 828 42.70 -5.50 -9.88
C PRO A 828 42.09 -4.16 -9.46
N LEU A 829 41.99 -3.24 -10.42
CA LEU A 829 41.36 -1.91 -10.27
C LEU A 829 39.90 -1.99 -9.80
N LEU A 830 39.16 -3.01 -10.24
CA LEU A 830 37.78 -3.31 -9.81
C LEU A 830 37.48 -4.81 -9.98
N SER A 831 36.98 -5.46 -8.92
CA SER A 831 36.48 -6.84 -8.98
C SER A 831 35.04 -6.96 -8.48
N PHE A 832 34.27 -7.87 -9.09
CA PHE A 832 32.83 -8.03 -8.88
C PHE A 832 32.36 -9.48 -9.11
N VAL A 833 31.16 -9.82 -8.65
CA VAL A 833 30.46 -11.07 -9.00
C VAL A 833 29.34 -10.77 -9.99
N ALA A 834 29.19 -11.62 -11.00
CA ALA A 834 28.07 -11.65 -11.92
C ALA A 834 27.26 -12.94 -11.66
N SER A 835 25.95 -12.83 -11.40
CA SER A 835 25.07 -13.96 -11.01
C SER A 835 23.72 -13.93 -11.73
N VAL A 836 23.28 -15.04 -12.32
CA VAL A 836 22.07 -15.11 -13.18
C VAL A 836 20.99 -15.98 -12.55
N SER A 837 19.74 -15.48 -12.51
CA SER A 837 18.58 -16.24 -12.03
C SER A 837 17.99 -17.17 -13.12
N PRO A 838 17.51 -18.39 -12.79
CA PRO A 838 17.04 -19.35 -13.79
C PRO A 838 15.74 -18.94 -14.50
N ALA A 839 14.71 -18.56 -13.73
CA ALA A 839 13.37 -18.30 -14.24
C ALA A 839 13.28 -16.98 -15.03
N ASP A 840 13.61 -15.86 -14.36
CA ASP A 840 13.45 -14.52 -14.92
C ASP A 840 14.67 -14.05 -15.75
N ARG A 841 15.76 -14.83 -15.77
CA ARG A 841 16.95 -14.62 -16.61
C ARG A 841 17.63 -13.26 -16.41
N MET A 842 17.51 -12.73 -15.20
CA MET A 842 18.07 -11.43 -14.78
C MET A 842 19.49 -11.61 -14.26
N LEU A 843 20.35 -10.61 -14.48
CA LEU A 843 21.73 -10.59 -13.99
C LEU A 843 21.90 -9.66 -12.78
N THR A 844 22.18 -10.21 -11.61
CA THR A 844 22.66 -9.46 -10.45
C THR A 844 24.18 -9.25 -10.58
N VAL A 845 24.66 -8.03 -10.33
CA VAL A 845 26.10 -7.71 -10.35
C VAL A 845 26.47 -7.04 -9.03
N THR A 846 27.43 -7.58 -8.27
CA THR A 846 27.81 -7.07 -6.93
C THR A 846 29.31 -6.78 -6.84
N PRO A 847 29.76 -5.64 -6.25
CA PRO A 847 31.18 -5.37 -6.06
C PRO A 847 31.83 -6.35 -5.07
N LEU A 848 33.14 -6.54 -5.19
CA LEU A 848 33.99 -7.28 -4.24
C LEU A 848 35.14 -6.42 -3.74
N GLN A 849 35.89 -5.81 -4.66
CA GLN A 849 36.95 -4.84 -4.37
C GLN A 849 36.74 -3.64 -5.28
N ASP A 850 36.52 -2.47 -4.70
CA ASP A 850 36.34 -1.21 -5.43
C ASP A 850 37.08 -0.06 -4.71
N PRO A 851 38.43 -0.02 -4.78
CA PRO A 851 39.23 0.93 -4.00
C PRO A 851 39.03 2.40 -4.40
N GLN A 852 38.48 2.65 -5.59
CA GLN A 852 38.28 3.99 -6.16
C GLN A 852 36.80 4.40 -6.25
N GLY A 853 35.86 3.58 -5.78
CA GLY A 853 34.42 3.87 -5.82
C GLY A 853 33.81 3.90 -7.23
N LEU A 854 34.38 3.13 -8.17
CA LEU A 854 34.06 3.14 -9.60
C LEU A 854 32.97 2.12 -9.99
N PHE A 855 32.54 1.24 -9.06
CA PHE A 855 31.49 0.26 -9.33
C PHE A 855 30.19 0.88 -9.91
N PRO A 856 29.70 2.07 -9.46
CA PRO A 856 28.53 2.68 -10.06
C PRO A 856 28.67 2.97 -11.55
N ASP A 857 29.83 3.42 -12.02
CA ASP A 857 30.07 3.71 -13.45
C ASP A 857 30.06 2.43 -14.28
N LEU A 858 30.75 1.39 -13.80
CA LEU A 858 30.71 0.06 -14.42
C LEU A 858 29.27 -0.47 -14.47
N HIS A 859 28.50 -0.33 -13.38
CA HIS A 859 27.14 -0.86 -13.30
C HIS A 859 26.19 -0.19 -14.29
N HIS A 860 26.24 1.15 -14.41
CA HIS A 860 25.44 1.87 -15.41
C HIS A 860 25.87 1.53 -16.84
N PHE A 861 27.17 1.36 -17.09
CA PHE A 861 27.66 0.87 -18.39
C PHE A 861 27.13 -0.53 -18.71
N LEU A 862 27.23 -1.50 -17.79
CA LEU A 862 26.75 -2.87 -17.98
C LEU A 862 25.23 -2.92 -18.20
N GLN A 863 24.45 -2.05 -17.55
CA GLN A 863 23.00 -1.94 -17.78
C GLN A 863 22.62 -1.56 -19.22
N VAL A 864 23.47 -0.79 -19.92
CA VAL A 864 23.25 -0.42 -21.33
C VAL A 864 23.90 -1.44 -22.27
N PHE A 865 25.13 -1.86 -21.95
CA PHE A 865 25.97 -2.67 -22.82
C PHE A 865 25.52 -4.13 -22.90
N LEU A 866 25.30 -4.81 -21.76
CA LEU A 866 24.99 -6.25 -21.77
C LEU A 866 23.67 -6.58 -22.50
N PRO A 867 22.57 -5.82 -22.32
CA PRO A 867 21.34 -6.10 -23.07
C PRO A 867 21.45 -5.80 -24.57
N GLN A 868 22.44 -5.01 -25.02
CA GLN A 868 22.76 -4.81 -26.44
C GLN A 868 23.65 -5.96 -26.96
N ALA A 869 24.69 -6.33 -26.21
CA ALA A 869 25.60 -7.43 -26.53
C ALA A 869 24.84 -8.76 -26.73
N ILE A 870 23.98 -9.12 -25.78
CA ILE A 870 23.14 -10.33 -25.86
C ILE A 870 22.07 -10.23 -26.98
N ARG A 871 21.76 -9.03 -27.49
CA ARG A 871 20.91 -8.85 -28.69
C ARG A 871 21.69 -9.11 -29.99
N HIS A 872 22.95 -8.70 -30.07
CA HIS A 872 23.83 -9.01 -31.21
C HIS A 872 24.35 -10.46 -31.21
N LEU A 873 24.29 -11.14 -30.07
CA LEU A 873 24.67 -12.55 -29.91
C LEU A 873 23.50 -13.54 -29.95
N LYS A 874 22.31 -13.09 -30.36
CA LYS A 874 21.15 -13.92 -30.66
C LYS A 874 21.08 -14.29 -32.13
#